data_AF-A0A811U541-F1
#
_entry.id   AF-A0A811U541-F1
#
_cell.length_a   1.000
_cell.length_b   1.000
_cell.length_c   1.000
_cell.angle_alpha   90.00
_cell.angle_beta   90.00
_cell.angle_gamma   90.00
#
_symmetry.space_group_name_H-M   'P 1'
#
loop_
_entity.id
_entity.type
_entity.pdbx_description
1 polymer ?
#
loop_
_entity_poly.entity_id
_entity_poly.type
_entity_poly.pdbx_seq_one_letter_code
_entity_poly.pdbx_strand_id
1 'polypeptide(L)'
;MPPKKGKKGKKKKEIIKEEPPEPQIPLSDISIHEHELDLLEDLNDDYFSAANQTIQKLMEASRIYEASKMKKYVDVIFNLHRRYADEVKETSVLRPQVIRAENKLRLALELTANSEEAMERLREALSKAWMESDASLLREQDTQERLQEVMLKCEGLESKEVKKQDDTSEFGHLAKYKNIILRERDRLNGEVIDLEKRLQFQRYYSESLEYINKNNEENLSKLNAHMRMLETEKGNFEVKIRSLQNNLDDQKEINSRTALKMDAINREVNTILKLESSLTFSSIHIIRQLTETQKKLAKKIADYDQQKHTLEKLRNDNAINTRQLLKNDEEITELRREQRENDDLIRTLRLEDKVKANTIGQLTKKYKKTLQDHSSISSKLYKLNRLNHTLGEDITRLKNQINALEKDLLNSTYKFDELRRVKENLQHEREALRSEIVKLNNQIADLKHTIMMQSINIDGLQLDINKLNVKLDEARINVSKSEKERDEMAQEVETLHERIEYQQEQIQLKSNQVMDLSEKLQQKHASLINIKKQLEAAHSEKMVLRRNLETCTQERDNFRILQTKTNHQTQQLTAEIMANQNKITNLNLQIERLNNDKKELQSELKNKENLLASVRRDLREMKTKNENLLKTIHDDELKFMKMSTELDETRKEKNLIGLQMVRRNDEIVVLRDKLSNTQTALDQGAEKSLLLKSSLLLTRVCRSNSI
;
A
#
# COMPACT_ATOMS: atom_id res chain seq x y z
N MET A 1 13.94 -67.56 94.10
CA MET A 1 15.04 -67.77 95.06
C MET A 1 16.14 -68.55 94.36
N PRO A 2 17.43 -68.37 94.65
CA PRO A 2 18.21 -67.17 94.96
C PRO A 2 19.58 -67.24 94.16
N PRO A 3 20.73 -66.65 94.55
CA PRO A 3 21.04 -65.24 94.28
C PRO A 3 22.55 -64.91 93.99
N LYS A 4 22.81 -63.63 93.65
CA LYS A 4 23.80 -62.68 94.25
C LYS A 4 25.34 -62.92 94.22
N LYS A 5 26.00 -61.73 94.09
CA LYS A 5 27.34 -61.27 94.56
C LYS A 5 28.53 -61.63 93.65
N GLY A 6 29.55 -60.79 93.44
CA GLY A 6 29.95 -59.47 93.97
C GLY A 6 31.39 -59.19 93.49
N LYS A 7 31.68 -57.98 92.98
CA LYS A 7 32.45 -56.90 93.65
C LYS A 7 34.00 -57.00 93.65
N LYS A 8 34.61 -55.84 93.27
CA LYS A 8 35.97 -55.26 93.55
C LYS A 8 37.05 -55.54 92.48
N GLY A 9 37.90 -54.60 92.08
CA GLY A 9 38.16 -53.20 92.47
C GLY A 9 39.03 -52.50 91.40
N LYS A 10 38.76 -51.23 91.06
CA LYS A 10 39.39 -49.97 91.57
C LYS A 10 40.89 -49.79 91.28
N LYS A 11 41.20 -48.80 90.42
CA LYS A 11 42.16 -47.67 90.59
C LYS A 11 41.66 -46.55 89.62
N LYS A 12 41.03 -45.44 90.07
CA LYS A 12 41.57 -44.16 90.62
C LYS A 12 42.64 -43.53 89.68
N LYS A 13 42.62 -42.25 89.29
CA LYS A 13 41.83 -41.05 89.69
C LYS A 13 42.28 -39.83 88.84
N GLU A 14 41.37 -38.87 88.65
CA GLU A 14 41.58 -37.39 88.69
C GLU A 14 42.28 -36.66 87.51
N ILE A 15 41.97 -35.43 87.07
CA ILE A 15 41.01 -34.34 87.40
C ILE A 15 41.07 -33.36 86.18
N ILE A 16 39.97 -33.08 85.47
CA ILE A 16 39.17 -31.83 85.41
C ILE A 16 39.95 -30.50 85.26
N LYS A 17 39.61 -29.73 84.21
CA LYS A 17 39.46 -28.25 84.21
C LYS A 17 38.39 -27.82 83.20
N GLU A 18 37.40 -27.06 83.67
CA GLU A 18 36.38 -26.29 82.91
C GLU A 18 37.02 -25.02 82.29
N GLU A 19 36.59 -24.52 81.13
CA GLU A 19 35.66 -23.38 80.86
C GLU A 19 35.83 -22.97 79.37
N PRO A 20 35.04 -22.07 78.70
CA PRO A 20 33.67 -21.55 78.85
C PRO A 20 32.85 -21.64 77.49
N PRO A 21 31.65 -21.04 77.32
CA PRO A 21 30.64 -21.44 76.32
C PRO A 21 30.58 -20.63 75.00
N GLU A 22 29.80 -21.18 74.04
CA GLU A 22 29.11 -20.57 72.89
C GLU A 22 29.87 -20.30 71.56
N PRO A 23 29.22 -20.38 70.37
CA PRO A 23 27.90 -19.82 70.06
C PRO A 23 26.85 -20.82 69.52
N GLN A 24 25.63 -20.63 70.00
CA GLN A 24 24.42 -21.05 69.30
C GLN A 24 24.30 -20.23 68.00
N ILE A 25 24.26 -20.91 66.86
CA ILE A 25 23.86 -20.28 65.59
C ILE A 25 22.36 -20.00 65.73
N PRO A 26 21.91 -18.74 65.64
CA PRO A 26 20.49 -18.45 65.61
C PRO A 26 19.94 -19.07 64.33
N LEU A 27 19.00 -20.03 64.46
CA LEU A 27 18.09 -20.33 63.37
C LEU A 27 17.25 -19.07 63.15
N SER A 28 17.72 -18.19 62.27
CA SER A 28 16.82 -17.27 61.60
C SER A 28 15.80 -18.12 60.85
N ASP A 29 14.52 -17.85 61.07
CA ASP A 29 13.41 -18.31 60.25
C ASP A 29 13.71 -18.02 58.78
N ILE A 30 14.29 -19.00 58.09
CA ILE A 30 14.40 -19.01 56.64
C ILE A 30 13.33 -19.99 56.18
N SER A 31 12.08 -19.49 56.19
CA SER A 31 11.03 -20.07 55.37
C SER A 31 11.35 -19.72 53.92
N ILE A 32 12.34 -20.39 53.31
CA ILE A 32 12.46 -20.38 51.85
C ILE A 32 11.25 -21.15 51.35
N HIS A 33 10.32 -20.42 50.74
CA HIS A 33 9.26 -21.04 49.96
C HIS A 33 9.92 -21.86 48.85
N GLU A 34 9.57 -23.15 48.73
CA GLU A 34 10.13 -24.09 47.75
C GLU A 34 10.00 -23.61 46.28
N HIS A 35 9.31 -22.50 46.03
CA HIS A 35 9.09 -21.89 44.72
C HIS A 35 10.08 -20.76 44.37
N GLU A 36 11.02 -20.40 45.26
CA GLU A 36 11.99 -19.31 45.03
C GLU A 36 13.44 -19.79 44.82
N LEU A 37 13.71 -21.10 44.94
CA LEU A 37 15.03 -21.68 44.66
C LEU A 37 15.21 -21.88 43.15
N ASP A 38 16.07 -21.07 42.53
CA ASP A 38 16.55 -21.35 41.18
C ASP A 38 17.65 -22.41 41.27
N LEU A 39 17.29 -23.64 40.91
CA LEU A 39 18.17 -24.80 40.95
C LEU A 39 19.40 -24.67 40.04
N LEU A 40 19.50 -23.66 39.17
CA LEU A 40 20.67 -23.36 38.35
C LEU A 40 21.51 -22.20 38.92
N GLU A 41 20.88 -21.14 39.42
CA GLU A 41 21.61 -19.96 39.92
C GLU A 41 22.03 -20.08 41.39
N ASP A 42 21.20 -20.73 42.23
CA ASP A 42 21.42 -20.83 43.68
C ASP A 42 22.30 -22.03 44.08
N LEU A 43 22.24 -23.13 43.33
CA LEU A 43 23.09 -24.31 43.51
C LEU A 43 24.37 -24.21 42.66
N ASN A 44 25.07 -23.08 42.76
CA ASN A 44 26.29 -22.81 41.99
C ASN A 44 27.55 -23.38 42.67
N ASP A 45 28.70 -23.26 41.99
CA ASP A 45 30.00 -23.76 42.50
C ASP A 45 30.37 -23.14 43.86
N ASP A 46 29.92 -21.91 44.15
CA ASP A 46 30.15 -21.23 45.42
C ASP A 46 29.32 -21.86 46.56
N TYR A 47 28.07 -22.26 46.30
CA TYR A 47 27.25 -23.02 47.25
C TYR A 47 27.91 -24.37 47.61
N PHE A 48 28.35 -25.13 46.61
CA PHE A 48 29.03 -26.41 46.84
C PHE A 48 30.40 -26.23 47.52
N SER A 49 31.13 -25.15 47.21
CA SER A 49 32.38 -24.80 47.89
C SER A 49 32.14 -24.44 49.36
N ALA A 50 31.13 -23.61 49.67
CA ALA A 50 30.76 -23.25 51.03
C ALA A 50 30.25 -24.45 51.84
N ALA A 51 29.48 -25.34 51.22
CA ALA A 51 29.03 -26.59 51.83
C ALA A 51 30.22 -27.51 52.17
N ASN A 52 31.19 -27.65 51.26
CA ASN A 52 32.41 -28.42 51.49
C ASN A 52 33.33 -27.81 52.56
N GLN A 53 33.45 -26.48 52.61
CA GLN A 53 34.17 -25.78 53.68
C GLN A 53 33.50 -26.00 55.04
N THR A 54 32.17 -26.04 55.09
CA THR A 54 31.41 -26.31 56.32
C THR A 54 31.61 -27.75 56.78
N ILE A 55 31.60 -28.71 55.85
CA ILE A 55 31.96 -30.11 56.13
C ILE A 55 33.39 -30.20 56.69
N GLN A 56 34.34 -29.45 56.12
CA GLN A 56 35.73 -29.44 56.58
C GLN A 56 35.87 -28.86 58.00
N LYS A 57 35.19 -27.74 58.30
CA LYS A 57 35.12 -27.18 59.65
C LYS A 57 34.50 -28.15 60.67
N LEU A 58 33.47 -28.91 60.27
CA LEU A 58 32.86 -29.94 61.12
C LEU A 58 33.78 -31.15 61.36
N MET A 59 34.60 -31.51 60.38
CA MET A 59 35.64 -32.53 60.54
C MET A 59 36.75 -32.06 61.49
N GLU A 60 37.20 -30.81 61.37
CA GLU A 60 38.20 -30.19 62.26
C GLU A 60 37.69 -30.07 63.71
N ALA A 61 36.39 -29.83 63.91
CA ALA A 61 35.74 -29.80 65.22
C ALA A 61 35.45 -31.20 65.83
N SER A 62 36.01 -32.28 65.27
CA SER A 62 35.81 -33.68 65.71
C SER A 62 34.36 -34.19 65.66
N ARG A 63 33.46 -33.52 64.93
CA ARG A 63 32.06 -33.96 64.72
C ARG A 63 31.91 -34.79 63.45
N ILE A 64 32.64 -35.91 63.41
CA ILE A 64 32.84 -36.74 62.21
C ILE A 64 31.53 -37.33 61.67
N TYR A 65 30.58 -37.68 62.55
CA TYR A 65 29.29 -38.26 62.14
C TYR A 65 28.41 -37.25 61.37
N GLU A 66 28.31 -36.02 61.86
CA GLU A 66 27.54 -34.94 61.24
C GLU A 66 28.17 -34.53 59.91
N ALA A 67 29.50 -34.38 59.87
CA ALA A 67 30.25 -34.08 58.66
C ALA A 67 30.08 -35.15 57.57
N SER A 68 30.12 -36.44 57.93
CA SER A 68 29.94 -37.54 56.98
C SER A 68 28.51 -37.61 56.43
N LYS A 69 27.50 -37.33 57.25
CA LYS A 69 26.10 -37.29 56.81
C LYS A 69 25.84 -36.08 55.89
N MET A 70 26.37 -34.91 56.25
CA MET A 70 26.27 -33.70 55.44
C MET A 70 26.97 -33.88 54.09
N LYS A 71 28.17 -34.49 54.06
CA LYS A 71 28.87 -34.83 52.82
C LYS A 71 28.04 -35.71 51.89
N LYS A 72 27.39 -36.76 52.41
CA LYS A 72 26.52 -37.62 51.59
C LYS A 72 25.37 -36.84 50.95
N TYR A 73 24.74 -35.92 51.69
CA TYR A 73 23.66 -35.10 51.13
C TYR A 73 24.17 -34.12 50.09
N VAL A 74 25.31 -33.46 50.35
CA VAL A 74 25.95 -32.55 49.39
C VAL A 74 26.34 -33.30 48.11
N ASP A 75 26.91 -34.50 48.22
CA ASP A 75 27.27 -35.34 47.06
C ASP A 75 26.03 -35.78 46.25
N VAL A 76 24.91 -36.10 46.92
CA VAL A 76 23.65 -36.44 46.23
C VAL A 76 23.06 -35.23 45.53
N ILE A 77 23.01 -34.07 46.20
CA ILE A 77 22.49 -32.83 45.63
C ILE A 77 23.36 -32.38 44.44
N PHE A 78 24.69 -32.51 44.55
CA PHE A 78 25.62 -32.18 43.46
C PHE A 78 25.38 -33.04 42.22
N ASN A 79 25.20 -34.35 42.39
CA ASN A 79 24.92 -35.25 41.27
C ASN A 79 23.55 -35.00 40.63
N LEU A 80 22.53 -34.66 41.44
CA LEU A 80 21.20 -34.30 40.94
C LEU A 80 21.23 -32.96 40.20
N HIS A 81 21.87 -31.94 40.76
CA HIS A 81 22.04 -30.64 40.12
C HIS A 81 22.79 -30.77 38.79
N ARG A 82 23.87 -31.55 38.74
CA ARG A 82 24.60 -31.79 37.48
C ARG A 82 23.71 -32.44 36.41
N ARG A 83 22.93 -33.47 36.78
CA ARG A 83 21.98 -34.10 35.84
C ARG A 83 20.90 -33.12 35.37
N TYR A 84 20.34 -32.35 36.30
CA TYR A 84 19.35 -31.32 35.97
C TYR A 84 19.92 -30.25 35.03
N ALA A 85 21.14 -29.77 35.28
CA ALA A 85 21.82 -28.81 34.43
C ALA A 85 22.11 -29.36 33.02
N ASP A 86 22.49 -30.64 32.93
CA ASP A 86 22.68 -31.32 31.64
C ASP A 86 21.34 -31.49 30.89
N GLU A 87 20.26 -31.88 31.58
CA GLU A 87 18.90 -31.97 31.01
C GLU A 87 18.34 -30.62 30.55
N VAL A 88 18.57 -29.54 31.31
CA VAL A 88 18.16 -28.18 30.92
C VAL A 88 18.95 -27.72 29.69
N LYS A 89 20.26 -28.00 29.62
CA LYS A 89 21.07 -27.71 28.42
C LYS A 89 20.56 -28.49 27.21
N GLU A 90 20.27 -29.77 27.36
CA GLU A 90 19.72 -30.58 26.27
C GLU A 90 18.36 -30.05 25.81
N THR A 91 17.49 -29.69 26.75
CA THR A 91 16.18 -29.07 26.47
C THR A 91 16.33 -27.73 25.76
N SER A 92 17.33 -26.92 26.13
CA SER A 92 17.61 -25.63 25.48
C SER A 92 18.05 -25.78 24.02
N VAL A 93 18.69 -26.90 23.68
CA VAL A 93 19.13 -27.23 22.31
C VAL A 93 17.98 -27.85 21.50
N LEU A 94 17.17 -28.69 22.13
CA LEU A 94 16.02 -29.35 21.49
C LEU A 94 14.88 -28.37 21.20
N ARG A 95 14.63 -27.39 22.07
CA ARG A 95 13.50 -26.46 21.93
C ARG A 95 13.54 -25.65 20.62
N PRO A 96 14.67 -25.06 20.18
CA PRO A 96 14.77 -24.45 18.85
C PRO A 96 14.58 -25.43 17.70
N GLN A 97 14.96 -26.71 17.86
CA GLN A 97 14.79 -27.73 16.81
C GLN A 97 13.32 -28.11 16.67
N VAL A 98 12.60 -28.25 17.78
CA VAL A 98 11.14 -28.48 17.81
C VAL A 98 10.42 -27.32 17.13
N ILE A 99 10.74 -26.06 17.48
CA ILE A 99 10.14 -24.87 16.85
C ILE A 99 10.42 -24.86 15.33
N ARG A 100 11.64 -25.21 14.89
CA ARG A 100 11.94 -25.35 13.45
C ARG A 100 11.14 -26.46 12.78
N ALA A 101 10.94 -27.59 13.45
CA ALA A 101 10.15 -28.70 12.94
C ALA A 101 8.66 -28.32 12.83
N GLU A 102 8.12 -27.63 13.83
CA GLU A 102 6.75 -27.09 13.83
C GLU A 102 6.54 -26.08 12.69
N ASN A 103 7.49 -25.16 12.47
CA ASN A 103 7.42 -24.21 11.36
C ASN A 103 7.46 -24.91 9.99
N LYS A 104 8.30 -25.94 9.84
CA LYS A 104 8.34 -26.75 8.61
C LYS A 104 7.03 -27.51 8.38
N LEU A 105 6.46 -28.08 9.43
CA LEU A 105 5.18 -28.79 9.35
C LEU A 105 4.05 -27.83 8.98
N ARG A 106 4.00 -26.66 9.59
CA ARG A 106 3.03 -25.61 9.26
C ARG A 106 3.12 -25.20 7.79
N LEU A 107 4.33 -24.94 7.29
CA LEU A 107 4.53 -24.57 5.89
C LEU A 107 4.09 -25.70 4.93
N ALA A 108 4.38 -26.96 5.28
CA ALA A 108 3.94 -28.10 4.49
C ALA A 108 2.40 -28.24 4.45
N LEU A 109 1.72 -27.97 5.56
CA LEU A 109 0.26 -27.94 5.62
C LEU A 109 -0.34 -26.79 4.80
N GLU A 110 0.22 -25.59 4.88
CA GLU A 110 -0.21 -24.43 4.07
C GLU A 110 -0.01 -24.69 2.57
N LEU A 111 1.13 -25.28 2.16
CA LEU A 111 1.38 -25.67 0.78
C LEU A 111 0.41 -26.75 0.29
N THR A 112 0.08 -27.71 1.15
CA THR A 112 -0.88 -28.78 0.81
C THR A 112 -2.28 -28.19 0.61
N ALA A 113 -2.73 -27.31 1.51
CA ALA A 113 -4.02 -26.62 1.38
C ALA A 113 -4.10 -25.79 0.08
N ASN A 114 -3.04 -25.03 -0.24
CA ASN A 114 -2.97 -24.27 -1.49
C ASN A 114 -3.00 -25.17 -2.72
N SER A 115 -2.33 -26.33 -2.67
CA SER A 115 -2.36 -27.31 -3.77
C SER A 115 -3.74 -27.96 -3.94
N GLU A 116 -4.46 -28.19 -2.84
CA GLU A 116 -5.81 -28.74 -2.84
C GLU A 116 -6.81 -27.74 -3.43
N GLU A 117 -6.72 -26.46 -3.05
CA GLU A 117 -7.52 -25.39 -3.68
C GLU A 117 -7.23 -25.25 -5.18
N ALA A 118 -5.95 -25.32 -5.58
CA ALA A 118 -5.58 -25.26 -6.98
C ALA A 118 -6.13 -26.45 -7.77
N MET A 119 -6.08 -27.66 -7.21
CA MET A 119 -6.67 -28.85 -7.80
C MET A 119 -8.20 -28.74 -7.94
N GLU A 120 -8.88 -28.16 -6.95
CA GLU A 120 -10.33 -27.97 -7.02
C GLU A 120 -10.72 -26.95 -8.10
N ARG A 121 -9.97 -25.84 -8.22
CA ARG A 121 -10.15 -24.87 -9.32
C ARG A 121 -9.92 -25.52 -10.69
N LEU A 122 -8.93 -26.40 -10.81
CA LEU A 122 -8.68 -27.15 -12.05
C LEU A 122 -9.81 -28.13 -12.38
N ARG A 123 -10.39 -28.80 -11.36
CA ARG A 123 -11.56 -29.67 -11.55
C ARG A 123 -12.79 -28.89 -12.00
N GLU A 124 -13.05 -27.73 -11.39
CA GLU A 124 -14.15 -26.85 -11.81
C GLU A 124 -13.95 -26.35 -13.25
N ALA A 125 -12.72 -25.96 -13.61
CA ALA A 125 -12.40 -25.53 -14.97
C ALA A 125 -12.59 -26.66 -15.98
N LEU A 126 -12.18 -27.88 -15.64
CA LEU A 126 -12.39 -29.07 -16.47
C LEU A 126 -13.89 -29.36 -16.64
N SER A 127 -14.67 -29.28 -15.56
CA SER A 127 -16.13 -29.48 -15.60
C SER A 127 -16.82 -28.44 -16.48
N LYS A 128 -16.43 -27.16 -16.37
CA LYS A 128 -16.92 -26.08 -17.24
C LYS A 128 -16.55 -26.30 -18.70
N ALA A 129 -15.32 -26.75 -18.98
CA ALA A 129 -14.87 -27.04 -20.34
C ALA A 129 -15.65 -28.22 -20.95
N TRP A 130 -15.96 -29.25 -20.17
CA TRP A 130 -16.83 -30.35 -20.59
C TRP A 130 -18.26 -29.87 -20.86
N MET A 131 -18.84 -29.05 -19.99
CA MET A 131 -20.17 -28.48 -20.23
C MET A 131 -20.22 -27.60 -21.49
N GLU A 132 -19.19 -26.79 -21.76
CA GLU A 132 -19.14 -25.97 -22.97
C GLU A 132 -18.94 -26.84 -24.23
N SER A 133 -18.15 -27.91 -24.13
CA SER A 133 -17.99 -28.89 -25.21
C SER A 133 -19.32 -29.57 -25.55
N ASP A 134 -20.05 -30.05 -24.55
CA ASP A 134 -21.38 -30.65 -24.73
C ASP A 134 -22.38 -29.62 -25.29
N ALA A 135 -22.35 -28.37 -24.80
CA ALA A 135 -23.18 -27.29 -25.31
C ALA A 135 -22.83 -26.92 -26.77
N SER A 136 -21.56 -26.99 -27.16
CA SER A 136 -21.12 -26.76 -28.53
C SER A 136 -21.59 -27.89 -29.45
N LEU A 137 -21.48 -29.15 -29.02
CA LEU A 137 -21.98 -30.30 -29.77
C LEU A 137 -23.49 -30.22 -29.99
N LEU A 138 -24.25 -29.80 -28.97
CA LEU A 138 -25.69 -29.61 -29.08
C LEU A 138 -26.05 -28.48 -30.07
N ARG A 139 -25.30 -27.37 -30.05
CA ARG A 139 -25.47 -26.28 -31.04
C ARG A 139 -25.18 -26.77 -32.45
N GLU A 140 -24.16 -27.59 -32.64
CA GLU A 140 -23.83 -28.17 -33.93
C GLU A 140 -24.95 -29.08 -34.45
N GLN A 141 -25.49 -29.97 -33.60
CA GLN A 141 -26.66 -30.79 -33.94
C GLN A 141 -27.87 -29.94 -34.34
N ASP A 142 -28.23 -28.91 -33.57
CA ASP A 142 -29.35 -28.00 -33.90
C ASP A 142 -29.11 -27.28 -35.24
N THR A 143 -27.88 -26.89 -35.55
CA THR A 143 -27.57 -26.30 -36.87
C THR A 143 -27.68 -27.30 -38.02
N GLN A 144 -27.28 -28.56 -37.81
CA GLN A 144 -27.40 -29.63 -38.82
C GLN A 144 -28.88 -30.02 -39.05
N GLU A 145 -29.69 -30.08 -38.00
CA GLU A 145 -31.14 -30.32 -38.08
C GLU A 145 -31.85 -29.19 -38.84
N ARG A 146 -31.53 -27.92 -38.53
CA ARG A 146 -32.07 -26.76 -39.28
C ARG A 146 -31.64 -26.76 -40.74
N LEU A 147 -30.41 -27.17 -41.03
CA LEU A 147 -29.92 -27.27 -42.40
C LEU A 147 -30.69 -28.34 -43.19
N GLN A 148 -30.95 -29.50 -42.57
CA GLN A 148 -31.82 -30.53 -43.16
C GLN A 148 -33.26 -30.03 -43.37
N GLU A 149 -33.81 -29.27 -42.42
CA GLU A 149 -35.14 -28.68 -42.55
C GLU A 149 -35.21 -27.66 -43.71
N VAL A 150 -34.17 -26.85 -43.91
CA VAL A 150 -34.05 -25.93 -45.05
C VAL A 150 -33.93 -26.69 -46.36
N MET A 151 -33.15 -27.77 -46.42
CA MET A 151 -33.05 -28.61 -47.61
C MET A 151 -34.41 -29.22 -48.01
N LEU A 152 -35.17 -29.74 -47.04
CA LEU A 152 -36.54 -30.23 -47.25
C LEU A 152 -37.49 -29.13 -47.74
N LYS A 153 -37.35 -27.89 -47.23
CA LYS A 153 -38.14 -26.74 -47.71
C LYS A 153 -37.75 -26.30 -49.12
N CYS A 154 -36.48 -26.40 -49.48
CA CYS A 154 -35.99 -26.10 -50.84
C CYS A 154 -36.50 -27.12 -51.87
N GLU A 155 -36.56 -28.42 -51.54
CA GLU A 155 -37.16 -29.45 -52.41
C GLU A 155 -38.68 -29.20 -52.65
N GLY A 156 -39.37 -28.56 -51.70
CA GLY A 156 -40.79 -28.20 -51.84
C GLY A 156 -41.07 -26.99 -52.76
N LEU A 157 -40.06 -26.15 -53.04
CA LEU A 157 -40.23 -24.88 -53.76
C LEU A 157 -40.02 -24.97 -55.28
N GLU A 158 -39.50 -26.10 -55.81
CA GLU A 158 -39.38 -26.31 -57.27
C GLU A 158 -40.71 -26.62 -57.98
N SER A 159 -41.84 -26.72 -57.26
CA SER A 159 -43.09 -27.26 -57.83
C SER A 159 -44.28 -26.29 -57.93
N LYS A 160 -44.14 -25.00 -57.60
CA LYS A 160 -45.24 -24.04 -57.77
C LYS A 160 -44.78 -22.61 -58.05
N GLU A 161 -44.49 -22.30 -59.31
CA GLU A 161 -44.57 -20.91 -59.80
C GLU A 161 -44.91 -20.84 -61.29
N VAL A 162 -46.21 -20.93 -61.61
CA VAL A 162 -46.79 -20.28 -62.79
C VAL A 162 -48.23 -19.88 -62.44
N LYS A 163 -48.50 -18.57 -62.37
CA LYS A 163 -49.74 -17.96 -62.86
C LYS A 163 -49.61 -16.43 -62.95
N LYS A 164 -49.67 -15.95 -64.19
CA LYS A 164 -49.84 -14.56 -64.63
C LYS A 164 -51.25 -14.05 -64.33
N GLN A 165 -51.40 -12.74 -64.11
CA GLN A 165 -52.52 -11.89 -64.56
C GLN A 165 -52.12 -10.41 -64.30
N ASP A 166 -51.88 -9.55 -65.28
CA ASP A 166 -52.69 -9.01 -66.40
C ASP A 166 -53.55 -7.79 -65.99
N ASP A 167 -53.02 -6.62 -66.37
CA ASP A 167 -53.63 -5.49 -67.08
C ASP A 167 -54.87 -4.72 -66.57
N THR A 168 -54.71 -3.38 -66.68
CA THR A 168 -55.73 -2.38 -67.08
C THR A 168 -56.79 -1.93 -66.07
N SER A 169 -56.44 -0.95 -65.24
CA SER A 169 -57.41 -0.08 -64.53
C SER A 169 -56.83 1.33 -64.28
N GLU A 170 -56.15 1.92 -65.27
CA GLU A 170 -55.16 2.97 -65.00
C GLU A 170 -55.67 4.42 -64.86
N PHE A 171 -56.88 4.81 -65.27
CA PHE A 171 -57.17 6.27 -65.37
C PHE A 171 -57.90 6.90 -64.16
N GLY A 172 -58.73 6.16 -63.41
CA GLY A 172 -59.37 6.67 -62.17
C GLY A 172 -58.53 6.47 -60.91
N HIS A 173 -57.58 5.53 -60.96
CA HIS A 173 -56.66 5.25 -59.88
C HIS A 173 -55.47 6.21 -59.87
N LEU A 174 -55.17 6.95 -60.94
CA LEU A 174 -53.99 7.80 -61.03
C LEU A 174 -53.90 8.86 -59.92
N ALA A 175 -55.02 9.41 -59.45
CA ALA A 175 -55.06 10.36 -58.33
C ALA A 175 -54.90 9.67 -56.95
N LYS A 176 -55.41 8.45 -56.80
CA LYS A 176 -55.21 7.64 -55.58
C LYS A 176 -53.79 7.08 -55.53
N TYR A 177 -53.28 6.55 -56.64
CA TYR A 177 -51.88 6.18 -56.82
C TYR A 177 -50.97 7.39 -56.66
N LYS A 178 -51.29 8.57 -57.18
CA LYS A 178 -50.50 9.79 -56.90
C LYS A 178 -50.43 10.07 -55.40
N ASN A 179 -51.54 10.00 -54.67
CA ASN A 179 -51.52 10.21 -53.21
C ASN A 179 -50.80 9.09 -52.46
N ILE A 180 -50.94 7.83 -52.88
CA ILE A 180 -50.23 6.67 -52.31
C ILE A 180 -48.74 6.80 -52.60
N ILE A 181 -48.35 7.16 -53.82
CA ILE A 181 -46.97 7.40 -54.26
C ILE A 181 -46.39 8.61 -53.54
N LEU A 182 -47.15 9.67 -53.28
CA LEU A 182 -46.67 10.82 -52.50
C LEU A 182 -46.44 10.45 -51.03
N ARG A 183 -47.35 9.67 -50.43
CA ARG A 183 -47.17 9.15 -49.06
C ARG A 183 -46.02 8.15 -48.97
N GLU A 184 -45.89 7.25 -49.94
CA GLU A 184 -44.77 6.33 -50.06
C GLU A 184 -43.47 7.09 -50.31
N ARG A 185 -43.47 8.14 -51.15
CA ARG A 185 -42.32 9.01 -51.35
C ARG A 185 -41.94 9.71 -50.06
N ASP A 186 -42.88 10.25 -49.31
CA ASP A 186 -42.59 10.94 -48.04
C ASP A 186 -42.14 9.95 -46.94
N ARG A 187 -42.72 8.75 -46.91
CA ARG A 187 -42.30 7.66 -46.04
C ARG A 187 -40.89 7.18 -46.38
N LEU A 188 -40.63 6.87 -47.64
CA LEU A 188 -39.32 6.47 -48.15
C LEU A 188 -38.30 7.58 -47.94
N ASN A 189 -38.67 8.85 -48.09
CA ASN A 189 -37.79 9.97 -47.80
C ASN A 189 -37.48 10.06 -46.29
N GLY A 190 -38.45 9.76 -45.42
CA GLY A 190 -38.22 9.59 -43.99
C GLY A 190 -37.28 8.43 -43.67
N GLU A 191 -37.48 7.27 -44.29
CA GLU A 191 -36.61 6.10 -44.16
C GLU A 191 -35.18 6.41 -44.67
N VAL A 192 -35.04 7.13 -45.79
CA VAL A 192 -33.76 7.60 -46.31
C VAL A 192 -33.07 8.54 -45.33
N ILE A 193 -33.78 9.52 -44.76
CA ILE A 193 -33.21 10.43 -43.76
C ILE A 193 -32.74 9.68 -42.51
N ASP A 194 -33.49 8.68 -42.06
CA ASP A 194 -33.11 7.89 -40.88
C ASP A 194 -31.96 6.91 -41.19
N LEU A 195 -31.89 6.36 -42.40
CA LEU A 195 -30.74 5.60 -42.89
C LEU A 195 -29.50 6.49 -43.04
N GLU A 196 -29.65 7.73 -43.51
CA GLU A 196 -28.56 8.72 -43.59
C GLU A 196 -28.03 9.06 -42.20
N LYS A 197 -28.90 9.31 -41.22
CA LYS A 197 -28.48 9.52 -39.82
C LYS A 197 -27.74 8.30 -39.27
N ARG A 198 -28.26 7.09 -39.51
CA ARG A 198 -27.65 5.83 -39.03
C ARG A 198 -26.29 5.59 -39.67
N LEU A 199 -26.17 5.86 -40.97
CA LEU A 199 -24.91 5.81 -41.71
C LEU A 199 -23.92 6.84 -41.16
N GLN A 200 -24.37 8.04 -40.81
CA GLN A 200 -23.53 9.09 -40.24
C GLN A 200 -23.03 8.72 -38.83
N PHE A 201 -23.89 8.15 -37.98
CA PHE A 201 -23.45 7.57 -36.71
C PHE A 201 -22.45 6.42 -36.90
N GLN A 202 -22.68 5.54 -37.88
CA GLN A 202 -21.75 4.46 -38.19
C GLN A 202 -20.39 4.97 -38.68
N ARG A 203 -20.37 6.05 -39.47
CA ARG A 203 -19.12 6.72 -39.89
C ARG A 203 -18.35 7.30 -38.72
N TYR A 204 -19.02 8.01 -37.80
CA TYR A 204 -18.37 8.51 -36.59
C TYR A 204 -17.83 7.39 -35.70
N TYR A 205 -18.58 6.30 -35.56
CA TYR A 205 -18.13 5.13 -34.81
C TYR A 205 -16.91 4.48 -35.48
N SER A 206 -16.92 4.37 -36.82
CA SER A 206 -15.78 3.85 -37.59
C SER A 206 -14.54 4.74 -37.47
N GLU A 207 -14.68 6.06 -37.60
CA GLU A 207 -13.57 7.01 -37.40
C GLU A 207 -13.01 6.95 -35.98
N SER A 208 -13.88 6.83 -34.97
CA SER A 208 -13.45 6.67 -33.58
C SER A 208 -12.68 5.36 -33.36
N LEU A 209 -13.12 4.25 -33.99
CA LEU A 209 -12.41 2.97 -33.92
C LEU A 209 -11.08 3.02 -34.66
N GLU A 210 -11.01 3.65 -35.83
CA GLU A 210 -9.75 3.84 -36.56
C GLU A 210 -8.77 4.70 -35.76
N TYR A 211 -9.24 5.74 -35.08
CA TYR A 211 -8.41 6.55 -34.18
C TYR A 211 -7.85 5.72 -33.01
N ILE A 212 -8.68 4.93 -32.36
CA ILE A 212 -8.27 4.04 -31.26
C ILE A 212 -7.27 2.99 -31.77
N ASN A 213 -7.54 2.37 -32.92
CA ASN A 213 -6.64 1.38 -33.52
C ASN A 213 -5.28 1.99 -33.87
N LYS A 214 -5.26 3.18 -34.46
CA LYS A 214 -4.00 3.88 -34.79
C LYS A 214 -3.18 4.21 -33.54
N ASN A 215 -3.83 4.65 -32.47
CA ASN A 215 -3.16 4.89 -31.19
C ASN A 215 -2.61 3.58 -30.57
N ASN A 216 -3.36 2.48 -30.69
CA ASN A 216 -2.92 1.16 -30.25
C ASN A 216 -1.74 0.63 -31.09
N GLU A 217 -1.74 0.84 -32.41
CA GLU A 217 -0.62 0.52 -33.30
C GLU A 217 0.64 1.31 -32.94
N GLU A 218 0.51 2.62 -32.65
CA GLU A 218 1.63 3.44 -32.19
C GLU A 218 2.18 2.96 -30.85
N ASN A 219 1.31 2.56 -29.92
CA ASN A 219 1.72 2.00 -28.63
C ASN A 219 2.40 0.63 -28.79
N LEU A 220 1.88 -0.24 -29.65
CA LEU A 220 2.50 -1.52 -29.99
C LEU A 220 3.88 -1.32 -30.64
N SER A 221 4.01 -0.33 -31.53
CA SER A 221 5.29 0.01 -32.16
C SER A 221 6.33 0.46 -31.12
N LYS A 222 5.93 1.30 -30.15
CA LYS A 222 6.80 1.71 -29.03
C LYS A 222 7.17 0.52 -28.14
N LEU A 223 6.22 -0.36 -27.83
CA LEU A 223 6.47 -1.55 -27.01
C LEU A 223 7.44 -2.52 -27.71
N ASN A 224 7.26 -2.73 -29.02
CA ASN A 224 8.17 -3.53 -29.85
C ASN A 224 9.58 -2.93 -29.91
N ALA A 225 9.71 -1.60 -30.01
CA ALA A 225 11.00 -0.94 -29.95
C ALA A 225 11.68 -1.16 -28.58
N HIS A 226 10.92 -1.10 -27.48
CA HIS A 226 11.44 -1.37 -26.14
C HIS A 226 11.88 -2.83 -25.98
N MET A 227 11.10 -3.79 -26.48
CA MET A 227 11.48 -5.21 -26.49
C MET A 227 12.80 -5.45 -27.21
N ARG A 228 13.00 -4.83 -28.39
CA ARG A 228 14.26 -4.97 -29.14
C ARG A 228 15.47 -4.44 -28.36
N MET A 229 15.31 -3.35 -27.61
CA MET A 229 16.38 -2.85 -26.75
C MET A 229 16.70 -3.85 -25.62
N LEU A 230 15.68 -4.41 -24.97
CA LEU A 230 15.87 -5.43 -23.94
C LEU A 230 16.51 -6.71 -24.50
N GLU A 231 16.15 -7.12 -25.73
CA GLU A 231 16.81 -8.24 -26.42
C GLU A 231 18.30 -7.96 -26.68
N THR A 232 18.65 -6.74 -27.11
CA THR A 232 20.06 -6.36 -27.26
C THR A 232 20.82 -6.31 -25.94
N GLU A 233 20.19 -5.82 -24.86
CA GLU A 233 20.78 -5.83 -23.52
C GLU A 233 20.97 -7.25 -23.00
N LYS A 234 19.98 -8.13 -23.18
CA LYS A 234 20.08 -9.56 -22.87
C LYS A 234 21.25 -10.20 -23.62
N GLY A 235 21.41 -9.93 -24.91
CA GLY A 235 22.57 -10.42 -25.69
C GLY A 235 23.91 -9.96 -25.11
N ASN A 236 24.00 -8.70 -24.67
CA ASN A 236 25.21 -8.18 -24.02
C ASN A 236 25.49 -8.87 -22.67
N PHE A 237 24.45 -9.13 -21.87
CA PHE A 237 24.59 -9.88 -20.62
C PHE A 237 25.00 -11.33 -20.86
N GLU A 238 24.46 -12.00 -21.88
CA GLU A 238 24.88 -13.36 -22.24
C GLU A 238 26.36 -13.43 -22.64
N VAL A 239 26.87 -12.44 -23.35
CA VAL A 239 28.31 -12.34 -23.69
C VAL A 239 29.14 -12.15 -22.42
N LYS A 240 28.68 -11.33 -21.48
CA LYS A 240 29.37 -11.08 -20.19
C LYS A 240 29.33 -12.31 -19.26
N ILE A 241 28.23 -13.05 -19.25
CA ILE A 241 28.11 -14.31 -18.51
C ILE A 241 29.08 -15.34 -19.11
N ARG A 242 29.16 -15.46 -20.44
CA ARG A 242 30.12 -16.34 -21.12
C ARG A 242 31.57 -16.00 -20.78
N SER A 243 31.94 -14.72 -20.73
CA SER A 243 33.31 -14.34 -20.34
C SER A 243 33.63 -14.65 -18.88
N LEU A 244 32.66 -14.46 -17.97
CA LEU A 244 32.81 -14.82 -16.56
C LEU A 244 32.89 -16.34 -16.35
N GLN A 245 32.12 -17.13 -17.12
CA GLN A 245 32.20 -18.59 -17.10
C GLN A 245 33.58 -19.08 -17.53
N ASN A 246 34.13 -18.54 -18.62
CA ASN A 246 35.49 -18.88 -19.06
C ASN A 246 36.53 -18.55 -17.97
N ASN A 247 36.45 -17.38 -17.35
CA ASN A 247 37.35 -17.01 -16.24
C ASN A 247 37.22 -17.94 -15.02
N LEU A 248 36.00 -18.41 -14.72
CA LEU A 248 35.76 -19.36 -13.62
C LEU A 248 36.35 -20.73 -13.95
N ASP A 249 36.26 -21.18 -15.20
CA ASP A 249 36.83 -22.45 -15.63
C ASP A 249 38.36 -22.40 -15.64
N ASP A 250 38.97 -21.28 -16.04
CA ASP A 250 40.42 -21.04 -15.88
C ASP A 250 40.84 -21.11 -14.41
N GLN A 251 40.07 -20.50 -13.50
CA GLN A 251 40.29 -20.58 -12.05
C GLN A 251 40.16 -22.02 -11.51
N LYS A 252 39.18 -22.79 -11.98
CA LYS A 252 39.05 -24.22 -11.61
C LYS A 252 40.23 -25.03 -12.11
N GLU A 253 40.77 -24.73 -13.29
CA GLU A 253 41.94 -25.41 -13.82
C GLU A 253 43.19 -25.10 -12.98
N ILE A 254 43.38 -23.83 -12.60
CA ILE A 254 44.45 -23.41 -11.68
C ILE A 254 44.30 -24.11 -10.33
N ASN A 255 43.09 -24.14 -9.75
CA ASN A 255 42.83 -24.81 -8.47
C ASN A 255 43.07 -26.32 -8.56
N SER A 256 42.66 -26.97 -9.66
CA SER A 256 42.92 -28.40 -9.90
C SER A 256 44.41 -28.70 -9.99
N ARG A 257 45.18 -27.86 -10.70
CA ARG A 257 46.65 -27.98 -10.74
C ARG A 257 47.29 -27.78 -9.36
N THR A 258 46.72 -26.92 -8.53
CA THR A 258 47.21 -26.65 -7.17
C THR A 258 46.88 -27.80 -6.23
N ALA A 259 45.69 -28.38 -6.33
CA ALA A 259 45.30 -29.59 -5.60
C ALA A 259 46.19 -30.78 -5.95
N LEU A 260 46.49 -31.00 -7.24
CA LEU A 260 47.42 -32.04 -7.67
C LEU A 260 48.84 -31.87 -7.09
N LYS A 261 49.31 -30.63 -6.98
CA LYS A 261 50.61 -30.33 -6.31
C LYS A 261 50.54 -30.62 -4.81
N MET A 262 49.45 -30.27 -4.14
CA MET A 262 49.25 -30.57 -2.72
C MET A 262 49.16 -32.08 -2.48
N ASP A 263 48.50 -32.84 -3.36
CA ASP A 263 48.45 -34.30 -3.29
C ASP A 263 49.82 -34.94 -3.50
N ALA A 264 50.64 -34.39 -4.40
CA ALA A 264 52.02 -34.84 -4.58
C ALA A 264 52.85 -34.63 -3.30
N ILE A 265 52.76 -33.45 -2.68
CA ILE A 265 53.42 -33.14 -1.40
C ILE A 265 52.90 -34.06 -0.28
N ASN A 266 51.59 -34.30 -0.21
CA ASN A 266 50.99 -35.20 0.77
C ASN A 266 51.46 -36.65 0.59
N ARG A 267 51.68 -37.10 -0.65
CA ARG A 267 52.29 -38.42 -0.91
C ARG A 267 53.74 -38.46 -0.43
N GLU A 268 54.53 -37.41 -0.67
CA GLU A 268 55.90 -37.31 -0.17
C GLU A 268 55.95 -37.35 1.37
N VAL A 269 55.11 -36.56 2.06
CA VAL A 269 55.00 -36.59 3.52
C VAL A 269 54.60 -37.97 4.04
N ASN A 270 53.65 -38.64 3.40
CA ASN A 270 53.26 -40.00 3.77
C ASN A 270 54.38 -41.03 3.54
N THR A 271 55.22 -40.86 2.51
CA THR A 271 56.41 -41.71 2.34
C THR A 271 57.45 -41.46 3.43
N ILE A 272 57.62 -40.21 3.88
CA ILE A 272 58.50 -39.85 4.99
C ILE A 272 58.00 -40.48 6.30
N LEU A 273 56.70 -40.38 6.60
CA LEU A 273 56.10 -41.01 7.78
C LEU A 273 56.23 -42.54 7.79
N LYS A 274 56.15 -43.18 6.61
CA LYS A 274 56.41 -44.63 6.46
C LYS A 274 57.88 -44.97 6.71
N LEU A 275 58.81 -44.12 6.26
CA LEU A 275 60.23 -44.29 6.53
C LEU A 275 60.54 -44.12 8.03
N GLU A 276 59.93 -43.15 8.72
CA GLU A 276 60.03 -42.99 10.18
C GLU A 276 59.44 -44.18 10.94
N SER A 277 58.30 -44.71 10.50
CA SER A 277 57.69 -45.91 11.07
C SER A 277 58.57 -47.16 10.89
N SER A 278 59.26 -47.27 9.75
CA SER A 278 60.24 -48.33 9.51
C SER A 278 61.48 -48.18 10.39
N LEU A 279 61.96 -46.94 10.58
CA LEU A 279 63.11 -46.63 11.44
C LEU A 279 62.82 -46.98 12.91
N THR A 280 61.63 -46.61 13.40
CA THR A 280 61.18 -46.93 14.77
C THR A 280 60.97 -48.43 14.98
N PHE A 281 60.46 -49.16 13.99
CA PHE A 281 60.36 -50.62 14.04
C PHE A 281 61.74 -51.29 14.14
N SER A 282 62.73 -50.77 13.39
CA SER A 282 64.13 -51.22 13.49
C SER A 282 64.74 -50.90 14.87
N SER A 283 64.48 -49.72 15.43
CA SER A 283 64.91 -49.36 16.80
C SER A 283 64.29 -50.28 17.86
N ILE A 284 63.00 -50.61 17.74
CA ILE A 284 62.32 -51.55 18.64
C ILE A 284 62.92 -52.96 18.52
N HIS A 285 63.27 -53.40 17.30
CA HIS A 285 63.92 -54.68 17.08
C HIS A 285 65.30 -54.76 17.76
N ILE A 286 66.10 -53.70 17.69
CA ILE A 286 67.41 -53.61 18.36
C ILE A 286 67.25 -53.64 19.90
N ILE A 287 66.27 -52.91 20.44
CA ILE A 287 65.96 -52.92 21.88
C ILE A 287 65.53 -54.33 22.33
N ARG A 288 64.68 -55.02 21.56
CA ARG A 288 64.25 -56.40 21.86
C ARG A 288 65.41 -57.39 21.85
N GLN A 289 66.35 -57.26 20.91
CA GLN A 289 67.57 -58.08 20.87
C GLN A 289 68.48 -57.82 22.08
N LEU A 290 68.64 -56.56 22.50
CA LEU A 290 69.37 -56.20 23.72
C LEU A 290 68.72 -56.78 24.99
N THR A 291 67.39 -56.84 25.02
CA THR A 291 66.66 -57.41 26.17
C THR A 291 66.74 -58.94 26.21
N GLU A 292 66.75 -59.61 25.05
CA GLU A 292 66.94 -61.06 24.94
C GLU A 292 68.38 -61.49 25.29
N THR A 293 69.39 -60.69 24.93
CA THR A 293 70.78 -60.96 25.33
C THR A 293 71.00 -60.77 26.83
N GLN A 294 70.39 -59.75 27.45
CA GLN A 294 70.37 -59.60 28.91
C GLN A 294 69.69 -60.79 29.63
N LYS A 295 68.57 -61.30 29.12
CA LYS A 295 67.91 -62.50 29.68
C LYS A 295 68.78 -63.76 29.55
N LYS A 296 69.51 -63.93 28.45
CA LYS A 296 70.44 -65.05 28.26
C LYS A 296 71.65 -64.97 29.21
N LEU A 297 72.12 -63.76 29.54
CA LEU A 297 73.19 -63.54 30.52
C LEU A 297 72.73 -63.88 31.94
N ALA A 298 71.52 -63.46 32.33
CA ALA A 298 70.93 -63.79 33.64
C ALA A 298 70.72 -65.30 33.85
N LYS A 299 70.36 -66.03 32.78
CA LYS A 299 70.22 -67.49 32.83
C LYS A 299 71.56 -68.22 33.03
N LYS A 300 72.64 -67.74 32.41
CA LYS A 300 73.99 -68.29 32.60
C LYS A 300 74.56 -68.08 34.00
N ILE A 301 74.16 -67.01 34.69
CA ILE A 301 74.55 -66.77 36.10
C ILE A 301 73.88 -67.80 37.01
N ALA A 302 72.60 -68.10 36.78
CA ALA A 302 71.86 -69.12 37.54
C ALA A 302 72.38 -70.55 37.31
N ASP A 303 72.79 -70.89 36.09
CA ASP A 303 73.37 -72.20 35.77
C ASP A 303 74.77 -72.39 36.41
N TYR A 304 75.54 -71.31 36.61
CA TYR A 304 76.85 -71.35 37.27
C TYR A 304 76.74 -71.61 38.78
N ASP A 305 75.72 -71.04 39.44
CA ASP A 305 75.44 -71.29 40.85
C ASP A 305 74.90 -72.72 41.11
N GLN A 306 74.13 -73.30 40.18
CA GLN A 306 73.72 -74.70 40.23
C GLN A 306 74.88 -75.69 40.03
N GLN A 307 75.87 -75.37 39.17
CA GLN A 307 77.06 -76.20 38.96
C GLN A 307 78.05 -76.15 40.13
N LYS A 308 78.05 -75.08 40.94
CA LYS A 308 78.85 -74.98 42.17
C LYS A 308 78.35 -75.93 43.27
N HIS A 309 77.04 -76.17 43.37
CA HIS A 309 76.44 -77.10 44.34
C HIS A 309 76.58 -78.59 43.98
N THR A 310 76.78 -78.94 42.71
CA THR A 310 76.99 -80.34 42.28
C THR A 310 78.44 -80.82 42.43
N LEU A 311 79.41 -79.91 42.36
CA LEU A 311 80.83 -80.22 42.63
C LEU A 311 81.13 -80.48 44.12
N GLU A 312 80.34 -79.91 45.03
CA GLU A 312 80.50 -80.08 46.48
C GLU A 312 79.93 -81.42 47.01
N LYS A 313 79.00 -82.04 46.26
CA LYS A 313 78.45 -83.37 46.55
C LYS A 313 79.33 -84.53 46.06
N LEU A 314 80.05 -84.37 44.94
CA LEU A 314 80.93 -85.41 44.37
C LEU A 314 82.29 -85.54 45.08
N ARG A 315 82.64 -84.61 45.99
CA ARG A 315 83.86 -84.67 46.81
C ARG A 315 83.70 -85.55 48.06
N ASN A 316 82.47 -85.84 48.49
CA ASN A 316 82.16 -86.64 49.68
C ASN A 316 81.93 -88.14 49.40
N ASP A 317 81.65 -88.54 48.16
CA ASP A 317 81.39 -89.95 47.81
C ASP A 317 82.67 -90.77 47.51
N ASN A 318 83.83 -90.12 47.36
CA ASN A 318 85.11 -90.77 47.05
C ASN A 318 85.98 -91.09 48.28
N ALA A 319 85.39 -91.01 49.49
CA ALA A 319 86.07 -91.24 50.77
C ALA A 319 85.56 -92.47 51.57
N ILE A 320 84.59 -93.23 51.04
CA ILE A 320 83.94 -94.35 51.76
C ILE A 320 84.18 -95.74 51.12
N ASN A 321 84.73 -95.82 49.90
CA ASN A 321 85.06 -97.10 49.23
C ASN A 321 86.48 -97.63 49.46
N THR A 322 87.24 -97.04 50.40
CA THR A 322 88.61 -97.42 50.79
C THR A 322 88.69 -97.93 52.23
N ARG A 323 87.65 -98.66 52.69
CA ARG A 323 87.61 -99.34 54.01
C ARG A 323 86.87 -100.68 54.00
N GLN A 324 86.90 -101.41 52.89
CA GLN A 324 86.31 -102.76 52.80
C GLN A 324 87.17 -103.75 51.99
N LEU A 325 88.48 -103.68 52.20
CA LEU A 325 89.38 -104.82 52.11
C LEU A 325 90.27 -104.81 53.36
N LEU A 326 90.48 -105.99 53.96
CA LEU A 326 91.35 -106.30 55.10
C LEU A 326 90.69 -106.38 56.49
N LYS A 327 89.82 -107.39 56.66
CA LYS A 327 90.14 -108.49 57.59
C LYS A 327 90.48 -109.67 56.67
N ASN A 328 91.74 -109.79 56.25
CA ASN A 328 92.74 -110.64 56.90
C ASN A 328 92.28 -112.10 56.86
N ASP A 329 92.76 -112.86 55.89
CA ASP A 329 94.10 -113.48 55.88
C ASP A 329 94.05 -114.75 56.73
N GLU A 330 93.99 -115.89 56.06
CA GLU A 330 95.18 -116.70 55.79
C GLU A 330 95.60 -117.40 57.08
N GLU A 331 95.36 -118.71 57.12
CA GLU A 331 96.43 -119.69 57.20
C GLU A 331 95.82 -121.05 57.49
N ILE A 332 96.52 -122.08 56.99
CA ILE A 332 96.47 -123.47 57.42
C ILE A 332 95.26 -124.24 56.84
N THR A 333 95.43 -125.17 55.90
CA THR A 333 96.61 -125.98 55.55
C THR A 333 96.18 -126.81 54.34
N GLU A 334 96.87 -126.70 53.22
CA GLU A 334 97.93 -127.63 52.83
C GLU A 334 97.48 -129.08 52.57
N LEU A 335 97.73 -129.48 51.33
CA LEU A 335 98.36 -130.75 50.97
C LEU A 335 97.55 -132.03 51.20
N ARG A 336 96.71 -132.34 50.21
CA ARG A 336 97.00 -133.50 49.35
C ARG A 336 96.95 -133.07 47.88
N ARG A 337 98.08 -132.63 47.31
CA ARG A 337 99.23 -133.47 46.89
C ARG A 337 98.86 -134.28 45.65
N GLU A 338 99.20 -133.70 44.51
CA GLU A 338 100.10 -134.31 43.54
C GLU A 338 100.20 -135.84 43.50
N GLN A 339 99.91 -136.33 42.31
CA GLN A 339 100.81 -137.17 41.54
C GLN A 339 100.61 -136.69 40.08
N ARG A 340 101.35 -135.69 39.57
CA ARG A 340 102.75 -135.76 39.07
C ARG A 340 103.00 -137.13 38.41
N GLU A 341 102.95 -137.20 37.09
CA GLU A 341 104.13 -137.05 36.23
C GLU A 341 105.29 -137.97 36.63
N ASN A 342 105.64 -138.85 35.70
CA ASN A 342 106.99 -139.28 35.33
C ASN A 342 106.81 -140.20 34.12
N ASP A 343 106.93 -139.68 32.91
CA ASP A 343 108.18 -139.41 32.20
C ASP A 343 108.57 -140.59 31.31
N ASP A 344 108.44 -140.30 30.01
CA ASP A 344 109.33 -140.69 28.93
C ASP A 344 110.53 -141.56 29.32
N LEU A 345 110.64 -142.73 28.69
CA LEU A 345 111.79 -143.03 27.82
C LEU A 345 111.56 -144.33 27.04
N ILE A 346 111.96 -144.34 25.76
CA ILE A 346 112.32 -145.52 24.96
C ILE A 346 111.12 -146.35 24.48
N ARG A 347 110.40 -145.97 23.41
CA ARG A 347 110.86 -146.09 22.01
C ARG A 347 112.08 -147.00 21.83
N THR A 348 111.83 -148.23 21.39
CA THR A 348 112.72 -149.29 20.83
C THR A 348 112.62 -150.57 21.67
N LEU A 349 112.23 -151.75 21.18
CA LEU A 349 112.10 -152.31 19.84
C LEU A 349 111.08 -153.48 19.86
N ARG A 350 110.69 -153.85 18.64
CA ARG A 350 109.69 -154.84 18.22
C ARG A 350 110.05 -156.31 18.52
N LEU A 351 108.96 -157.07 18.69
CA LEU A 351 108.56 -158.36 18.05
C LEU A 351 109.28 -159.69 18.32
N GLU A 352 108.44 -160.73 18.14
CA GLU A 352 108.71 -162.16 17.93
C GLU A 352 109.22 -162.90 19.17
N ASP A 353 108.57 -163.94 19.72
CA ASP A 353 107.92 -165.11 19.12
C ASP A 353 107.07 -165.78 20.24
N LYS A 354 105.79 -166.15 20.07
CA LYS A 354 105.23 -167.27 19.30
C LYS A 354 105.49 -168.66 19.92
N VAL A 355 104.39 -169.43 19.96
CA VAL A 355 104.31 -170.89 20.06
C VAL A 355 104.28 -171.42 21.49
N LYS A 356 103.07 -171.52 22.06
CA LYS A 356 102.21 -172.73 22.08
C LYS A 356 102.82 -173.86 22.91
N ALA A 357 102.06 -174.28 23.91
CA ALA A 357 101.37 -175.57 23.94
C ALA A 357 101.20 -176.00 25.40
N ASN A 358 100.00 -175.90 25.95
CA ASN A 358 98.97 -176.95 25.83
C ASN A 358 99.46 -178.24 26.50
N THR A 359 98.80 -178.80 27.51
CA THR A 359 97.51 -179.47 27.28
C THR A 359 96.69 -179.80 28.53
N ILE A 360 97.11 -179.47 29.77
CA ILE A 360 96.39 -179.98 30.97
C ILE A 360 95.24 -179.04 31.47
N GLY A 361 95.23 -177.76 31.09
CA GLY A 361 94.24 -176.76 31.53
C GLY A 361 92.81 -176.87 30.94
N GLN A 362 92.48 -177.94 30.21
CA GLN A 362 91.26 -177.99 29.39
C GLN A 362 90.02 -178.57 30.09
N LEU A 363 90.13 -179.28 31.23
CA LEU A 363 88.94 -179.91 31.85
C LEU A 363 88.35 -179.13 33.04
N THR A 364 89.14 -178.35 33.78
CA THR A 364 88.63 -177.53 34.90
C THR A 364 87.93 -176.23 34.44
N LYS A 365 88.15 -175.79 33.19
CA LYS A 365 87.56 -174.56 32.61
C LYS A 365 86.08 -174.69 32.19
N LYS A 366 85.54 -175.89 31.95
CA LYS A 366 84.17 -176.03 31.44
C LYS A 366 83.09 -175.78 32.52
N TYR A 367 83.36 -176.09 33.79
CA TYR A 367 82.38 -175.91 34.86
C TYR A 367 82.21 -174.45 35.32
N LYS A 368 83.25 -173.60 35.19
CA LYS A 368 83.16 -172.15 35.49
C LYS A 368 82.40 -171.35 34.42
N LYS A 369 82.26 -171.87 33.20
CA LYS A 369 81.66 -171.15 32.06
C LYS A 369 80.13 -171.09 32.13
N THR A 370 79.47 -172.16 32.55
CA THR A 370 78.00 -172.23 32.59
C THR A 370 77.38 -171.33 33.66
N LEU A 371 78.07 -171.12 34.79
CA LEU A 371 77.60 -170.20 35.84
C LEU A 371 77.73 -168.72 35.43
N GLN A 372 78.70 -168.40 34.56
CA GLN A 372 78.92 -167.05 34.03
C GLN A 372 77.93 -166.70 32.90
N ASP A 373 77.47 -167.70 32.14
CA ASP A 373 76.51 -167.48 31.06
C ASP A 373 75.11 -167.13 31.60
N HIS A 374 74.67 -167.70 32.73
CA HIS A 374 73.35 -167.39 33.32
C HIS A 374 73.24 -165.96 33.85
N SER A 375 74.30 -165.41 34.46
CA SER A 375 74.31 -164.01 34.91
C SER A 375 74.32 -163.03 33.74
N SER A 376 74.93 -163.41 32.61
CA SER A 376 74.99 -162.58 31.40
C SER A 376 73.62 -162.37 30.73
N ILE A 377 72.76 -163.40 30.73
CA ILE A 377 71.43 -163.35 30.10
C ILE A 377 70.47 -162.50 30.92
N SER A 378 70.46 -162.66 32.25
CA SER A 378 69.63 -161.85 33.14
C SER A 378 69.97 -160.34 33.03
N SER A 379 71.25 -160.01 32.84
CA SER A 379 71.68 -158.63 32.61
C SER A 379 71.16 -158.04 31.29
N LYS A 380 71.10 -158.84 30.21
CA LYS A 380 70.57 -158.39 28.90
C LYS A 380 69.07 -158.12 28.97
N LEU A 381 68.32 -158.96 29.67
CA LEU A 381 66.86 -158.82 29.78
C LEU A 381 66.48 -157.56 30.58
N TYR A 382 67.24 -157.23 31.62
CA TYR A 382 67.08 -155.97 32.36
C TYR A 382 67.39 -154.74 31.49
N LYS A 383 68.43 -154.80 30.65
CA LYS A 383 68.75 -153.73 29.69
C LYS A 383 67.64 -153.53 28.65
N LEU A 384 67.09 -154.61 28.11
CA LEU A 384 65.97 -154.56 27.17
C LEU A 384 64.71 -153.95 27.79
N ASN A 385 64.36 -154.35 29.02
CA ASN A 385 63.23 -153.74 29.74
C ASN A 385 63.43 -152.25 30.01
N ARG A 386 64.64 -151.83 30.37
CA ARG A 386 64.98 -150.42 30.54
C ARG A 386 64.82 -149.65 29.22
N LEU A 387 65.26 -150.23 28.10
CA LEU A 387 65.15 -149.62 26.77
C LEU A 387 63.68 -149.51 26.32
N ASN A 388 62.87 -150.54 26.60
CA ASN A 388 61.45 -150.52 26.29
C ASN A 388 60.68 -149.48 27.13
N HIS A 389 61.06 -149.32 28.40
CA HIS A 389 60.52 -148.26 29.26
C HIS A 389 60.85 -146.86 28.71
N THR A 390 62.11 -146.61 28.34
CA THR A 390 62.52 -145.32 27.75
C THR A 390 61.80 -145.02 26.43
N LEU A 391 61.58 -146.04 25.58
CA LEU A 391 60.80 -145.87 24.35
C LEU A 391 59.33 -145.56 24.65
N GLY A 392 58.76 -146.18 25.69
CA GLY A 392 57.41 -145.86 26.16
C GLY A 392 57.28 -144.41 26.63
N GLU A 393 58.23 -143.93 27.43
CA GLU A 393 58.33 -142.54 27.87
C GLU A 393 58.45 -141.59 26.67
N ASP A 394 59.31 -141.91 25.70
CA ASP A 394 59.48 -141.11 24.47
C ASP A 394 58.19 -141.02 23.64
N ILE A 395 57.44 -142.12 23.49
CA ILE A 395 56.14 -142.12 22.81
C ILE A 395 55.16 -141.19 23.52
N THR A 396 55.08 -141.24 24.86
CA THR A 396 54.19 -140.34 25.61
C THR A 396 54.60 -138.87 25.48
N ARG A 397 55.91 -138.59 25.50
CA ARG A 397 56.45 -137.23 25.30
C ARG A 397 56.11 -136.69 23.91
N LEU A 398 56.33 -137.49 22.86
CA LEU A 398 56.03 -137.10 21.48
C LEU A 398 54.52 -136.88 21.27
N LYS A 399 53.65 -137.71 21.85
CA LYS A 399 52.20 -137.48 21.82
C LYS A 399 51.81 -136.16 22.49
N ASN A 400 52.38 -135.84 23.65
CA ASN A 400 52.13 -134.58 24.32
C ASN A 400 52.63 -133.38 23.51
N GLN A 401 53.76 -133.50 22.82
CA GLN A 401 54.26 -132.48 21.90
C GLN A 401 53.34 -132.29 20.69
N ILE A 402 52.85 -133.38 20.08
CA ILE A 402 51.89 -133.32 18.98
C ILE A 402 50.61 -132.59 19.44
N ASN A 403 50.04 -132.99 20.58
CA ASN A 403 48.83 -132.35 21.11
C ASN A 403 49.03 -130.86 21.42
N ALA A 404 50.22 -130.47 21.90
CA ALA A 404 50.55 -129.06 22.12
C ALA A 404 50.63 -128.28 20.81
N LEU A 405 51.30 -128.83 19.79
CA LEU A 405 51.42 -128.23 18.47
C LEU A 405 50.07 -128.11 17.75
N GLU A 406 49.19 -129.11 17.89
CA GLU A 406 47.83 -129.05 17.34
C GLU A 406 47.00 -127.95 18.01
N LYS A 407 47.12 -127.78 19.32
CA LYS A 407 46.47 -126.69 20.05
C LYS A 407 47.01 -125.32 19.63
N ASP A 408 48.33 -125.20 19.44
CA ASP A 408 48.96 -123.96 18.98
C ASP A 408 48.54 -123.63 17.53
N LEU A 409 48.40 -124.64 16.66
CA LEU A 409 47.88 -124.47 15.31
C LEU A 409 46.43 -123.97 15.32
N LEU A 410 45.58 -124.56 16.17
CA LEU A 410 44.19 -124.10 16.36
C LEU A 410 44.14 -122.65 16.88
N ASN A 411 44.97 -122.29 17.84
CA ASN A 411 45.06 -120.92 18.35
C ASN A 411 45.56 -119.94 17.28
N SER A 412 46.52 -120.38 16.44
CA SER A 412 47.05 -119.58 15.34
C SER A 412 46.00 -119.33 14.25
N THR A 413 45.24 -120.37 13.88
CA THR A 413 44.13 -120.24 12.92
C THR A 413 43.04 -119.30 13.43
N TYR A 414 42.65 -119.40 14.70
CA TYR A 414 41.72 -118.44 15.31
C TYR A 414 42.23 -116.99 15.27
N LYS A 415 43.52 -116.76 15.58
CA LYS A 415 44.14 -115.44 15.47
C LYS A 415 44.17 -114.92 14.04
N PHE A 416 44.40 -115.80 13.06
CA PHE A 416 44.38 -115.44 11.65
C PHE A 416 42.98 -115.02 11.18
N ASP A 417 41.94 -115.74 11.59
CA ASP A 417 40.55 -115.39 11.29
C ASP A 417 40.15 -114.05 11.92
N GLU A 418 40.60 -113.78 13.15
CA GLU A 418 40.36 -112.50 13.80
C GLU A 418 41.09 -111.34 13.10
N LEU A 419 42.36 -111.53 12.73
CA LEU A 419 43.11 -110.55 11.93
C LEU A 419 42.46 -110.30 10.56
N ARG A 420 41.87 -111.33 9.94
CA ARG A 420 41.12 -111.20 8.70
C ARG A 420 39.88 -110.31 8.88
N ARG A 421 39.11 -110.51 9.95
CA ARG A 421 37.96 -109.64 10.28
C ARG A 421 38.38 -108.20 10.54
N VAL A 422 39.45 -107.99 11.31
CA VAL A 422 39.99 -106.65 11.56
C VAL A 422 40.41 -105.97 10.25
N LYS A 423 41.07 -106.70 9.35
CA LYS A 423 41.43 -106.18 8.02
C LYS A 423 40.20 -105.79 7.20
N GLU A 424 39.16 -106.62 7.19
CA GLU A 424 37.89 -106.33 6.49
C GLU A 424 37.20 -105.09 7.08
N ASN A 425 37.15 -104.94 8.40
CA ASN A 425 36.61 -103.75 9.07
C ASN A 425 37.41 -102.48 8.72
N LEU A 426 38.75 -102.53 8.79
CA LEU A 426 39.61 -101.41 8.40
C LEU A 426 39.45 -101.03 6.93
N GLN A 427 39.21 -102.01 6.05
CA GLN A 427 38.92 -101.78 4.64
C GLN A 427 37.60 -101.02 4.48
N HIS A 428 36.54 -101.43 5.18
CA HIS A 428 35.25 -100.75 5.17
C HIS A 428 35.33 -99.33 5.73
N GLU A 429 36.04 -99.12 6.85
CA GLU A 429 36.28 -97.78 7.40
C GLU A 429 37.03 -96.89 6.41
N ARG A 430 38.06 -97.43 5.75
CA ARG A 430 38.80 -96.68 4.72
C ARG A 430 37.91 -96.29 3.54
N GLU A 431 37.03 -97.17 3.10
CA GLU A 431 36.07 -96.88 2.02
C GLU A 431 35.01 -95.85 2.44
N ALA A 432 34.51 -95.94 3.68
CA ALA A 432 33.61 -94.96 4.27
C ALA A 432 34.26 -93.56 4.35
N LEU A 433 35.48 -93.48 4.89
CA LEU A 433 36.24 -92.23 4.96
C LEU A 433 36.55 -91.66 3.57
N ARG A 434 36.87 -92.51 2.58
CA ARG A 434 37.03 -92.06 1.18
C ARG A 434 35.74 -91.48 0.62
N SER A 435 34.59 -92.11 0.88
CA SER A 435 33.28 -91.58 0.49
C SER A 435 32.99 -90.22 1.14
N GLU A 436 33.28 -90.09 2.43
CA GLU A 436 33.11 -88.82 3.17
C GLU A 436 34.03 -87.72 2.64
N ILE A 437 35.29 -88.02 2.35
CA ILE A 437 36.23 -87.06 1.74
C ILE A 437 35.69 -86.57 0.38
N VAL A 438 35.14 -87.46 -0.45
CA VAL A 438 34.53 -87.05 -1.73
C VAL A 438 33.31 -86.15 -1.50
N LYS A 439 32.42 -86.48 -0.54
CA LYS A 439 31.26 -85.63 -0.21
C LYS A 439 31.69 -84.25 0.29
N LEU A 440 32.68 -84.18 1.19
CA LEU A 440 33.21 -82.92 1.71
C LEU A 440 33.87 -82.10 0.61
N ASN A 441 34.62 -82.73 -0.30
CA ASN A 441 35.22 -82.05 -1.45
C ASN A 441 34.16 -81.44 -2.37
N ASN A 442 33.06 -82.15 -2.63
CA ASN A 442 31.93 -81.61 -3.41
C ASN A 442 31.27 -80.43 -2.68
N GLN A 443 31.02 -80.53 -1.38
CA GLN A 443 30.51 -79.41 -0.58
C GLN A 443 31.45 -78.19 -0.60
N ILE A 444 32.76 -78.40 -0.52
CA ILE A 444 33.75 -77.33 -0.64
C ILE A 444 33.69 -76.66 -2.03
N ALA A 445 33.50 -77.44 -3.10
CA ALA A 445 33.35 -76.90 -4.46
C ALA A 445 32.07 -76.04 -4.58
N ASP A 446 30.95 -76.50 -4.04
CA ASP A 446 29.69 -75.76 -4.03
C ASP A 446 29.79 -74.46 -3.22
N LEU A 447 30.46 -74.50 -2.06
CA LEU A 447 30.72 -73.31 -1.25
C LEU A 447 31.64 -72.33 -1.98
N LYS A 448 32.69 -72.80 -2.66
CA LYS A 448 33.56 -71.95 -3.48
C LYS A 448 32.78 -71.26 -4.60
N HIS A 449 31.92 -71.99 -5.31
CA HIS A 449 31.06 -71.42 -6.34
C HIS A 449 30.10 -70.37 -5.75
N THR A 450 29.49 -70.66 -4.60
CA THR A 450 28.60 -69.73 -3.90
C THR A 450 29.32 -68.43 -3.50
N ILE A 451 30.54 -68.55 -2.96
CA ILE A 451 31.38 -67.39 -2.63
C ILE A 451 31.70 -66.56 -3.87
N MET A 452 32.04 -67.21 -4.99
CA MET A 452 32.31 -66.52 -6.25
C MET A 452 31.08 -65.74 -6.74
N MET A 453 29.89 -66.35 -6.72
CA MET A 453 28.64 -65.68 -7.10
C MET A 453 28.30 -64.51 -6.17
N GLN A 454 28.53 -64.67 -4.86
CA GLN A 454 28.36 -63.58 -3.90
C GLN A 454 29.35 -62.43 -4.16
N SER A 455 30.59 -62.73 -4.54
CA SER A 455 31.57 -61.70 -4.90
C SER A 455 31.11 -60.89 -6.12
N ILE A 456 30.64 -61.57 -7.18
CA ILE A 456 30.09 -60.89 -8.37
C ILE A 456 28.90 -60.01 -8.00
N ASN A 457 28.01 -60.50 -7.13
CA ASN A 457 26.87 -59.70 -6.67
C ASN A 457 27.30 -58.48 -5.85
N ILE A 458 28.32 -58.61 -5.00
CA ILE A 458 28.88 -57.49 -4.24
C ILE A 458 29.47 -56.46 -5.21
N ASP A 459 30.24 -56.88 -6.21
CA ASP A 459 30.81 -55.97 -7.20
C ASP A 459 29.71 -55.25 -8.02
N GLY A 460 28.64 -55.98 -8.37
CA GLY A 460 27.46 -55.42 -9.03
C GLY A 460 26.75 -54.36 -8.18
N LEU A 461 26.50 -54.65 -6.90
CA LEU A 461 25.89 -53.72 -5.96
C LEU A 461 26.77 -52.48 -5.71
N GLN A 462 28.10 -52.64 -5.63
CA GLN A 462 29.02 -51.52 -5.52
C GLN A 462 28.94 -50.60 -6.73
N LEU A 463 28.83 -51.16 -7.94
CA LEU A 463 28.69 -50.40 -9.17
C LEU A 463 27.36 -49.62 -9.18
N ASP A 464 26.27 -50.21 -8.71
CA ASP A 464 24.98 -49.55 -8.61
C ASP A 464 24.96 -48.45 -7.54
N ILE A 465 25.61 -48.67 -6.39
CA ILE A 465 25.83 -47.63 -5.37
C ILE A 465 26.59 -46.44 -5.99
N ASN A 466 27.65 -46.70 -6.75
CA ASN A 466 28.41 -45.63 -7.41
C ASN A 466 27.56 -44.86 -8.43
N LYS A 467 26.74 -45.54 -9.24
CA LYS A 467 25.79 -44.87 -10.14
C LYS A 467 24.78 -44.01 -9.40
N LEU A 468 24.24 -44.49 -8.28
CA LEU A 468 23.29 -43.74 -7.45
C LEU A 468 23.95 -42.52 -6.80
N ASN A 469 25.21 -42.64 -6.35
CA ASN A 469 25.96 -41.50 -5.81
C ASN A 469 26.16 -40.41 -6.86
N VAL A 470 26.53 -40.76 -8.10
CA VAL A 470 26.66 -39.78 -9.20
C VAL A 470 25.33 -39.08 -9.45
N LYS A 471 24.22 -39.82 -9.54
CA LYS A 471 22.88 -39.23 -9.71
C LYS A 471 22.47 -38.33 -8.54
N LEU A 472 22.86 -38.69 -7.32
CA LEU A 472 22.61 -37.88 -6.13
C LEU A 472 23.37 -36.55 -6.20
N ASP A 473 24.63 -36.57 -6.63
CA ASP A 473 25.45 -35.37 -6.80
C ASP A 473 24.92 -34.48 -7.93
N GLU A 474 24.49 -35.07 -9.06
CA GLU A 474 23.81 -34.34 -10.14
C GLU A 474 22.51 -33.67 -9.65
N ALA A 475 21.69 -34.41 -8.88
CA ALA A 475 20.47 -33.86 -8.30
C ALA A 475 20.77 -32.70 -7.34
N ARG A 476 21.82 -32.81 -6.51
CA ARG A 476 22.26 -31.72 -5.62
C ARG A 476 22.69 -30.48 -6.40
N ILE A 477 23.43 -30.65 -7.50
CA ILE A 477 23.84 -29.54 -8.37
C ILE A 477 22.61 -28.88 -9.00
N ASN A 478 21.65 -29.67 -9.49
CA ASN A 478 20.42 -29.14 -10.09
C ASN A 478 19.57 -28.39 -9.07
N VAL A 479 19.41 -28.91 -7.85
CA VAL A 479 18.73 -28.21 -6.75
C VAL A 479 19.41 -26.86 -6.48
N SER A 480 20.74 -26.84 -6.35
CA SER A 480 21.47 -25.59 -6.12
C SER A 480 21.34 -24.58 -7.27
N LYS A 481 21.26 -25.04 -8.53
CA LYS A 481 21.00 -24.17 -9.68
C LYS A 481 19.59 -23.59 -9.64
N SER A 482 18.58 -24.41 -9.42
CA SER A 482 17.20 -23.95 -9.32
C SER A 482 16.96 -23.03 -8.12
N GLU A 483 17.68 -23.22 -7.00
CA GLU A 483 17.64 -22.29 -5.87
C GLU A 483 18.22 -20.91 -6.25
N LYS A 484 19.35 -20.87 -6.98
CA LYS A 484 19.91 -19.61 -7.48
C LYS A 484 18.97 -18.90 -8.44
N GLU A 485 18.39 -19.63 -9.40
CA GLU A 485 17.41 -19.07 -10.34
C GLU A 485 16.19 -18.52 -9.59
N ARG A 486 15.70 -19.23 -8.56
CA ARG A 486 14.60 -18.74 -7.72
C ARG A 486 14.97 -17.45 -6.99
N ASP A 487 16.17 -17.36 -6.45
CA ASP A 487 16.64 -16.18 -5.72
C ASP A 487 16.86 -14.99 -6.68
N GLU A 488 17.36 -15.22 -7.90
CA GLU A 488 17.46 -14.20 -8.96
C GLU A 488 16.07 -13.71 -9.39
N MET A 489 15.11 -14.61 -9.60
CA MET A 489 13.72 -14.26 -9.91
C MET A 489 13.06 -13.49 -8.76
N ALA A 490 13.37 -13.82 -7.51
CA ALA A 490 12.87 -13.08 -6.34
C ALA A 490 13.40 -11.64 -6.32
N GLN A 491 14.69 -11.44 -6.62
CA GLN A 491 15.27 -10.10 -6.77
C GLN A 491 14.64 -9.33 -7.92
N GLU A 492 14.44 -9.94 -9.09
CA GLU A 492 13.76 -9.30 -10.22
C GLU A 492 12.34 -8.86 -9.84
N VAL A 493 11.59 -9.73 -9.16
CA VAL A 493 10.24 -9.41 -8.66
C VAL A 493 10.28 -8.23 -7.68
N GLU A 494 11.24 -8.17 -6.76
CA GLU A 494 11.39 -7.06 -5.82
C GLU A 494 11.69 -5.74 -6.55
N THR A 495 12.61 -5.74 -7.52
CA THR A 495 12.91 -4.54 -8.33
C THR A 495 11.72 -4.08 -9.19
N LEU A 496 10.91 -5.01 -9.70
CA LEU A 496 9.69 -4.69 -10.42
C LEU A 496 8.62 -4.11 -9.48
N HIS A 497 8.50 -4.61 -8.25
CA HIS A 497 7.61 -4.04 -7.25
C HIS A 497 8.00 -2.60 -6.90
N GLU A 498 9.28 -2.34 -6.61
CA GLU A 498 9.77 -0.97 -6.36
C GLU A 498 9.46 -0.02 -7.54
N ARG A 499 9.62 -0.51 -8.78
CA ARG A 499 9.29 0.27 -9.98
C ARG A 499 7.79 0.53 -10.13
N ILE A 500 6.95 -0.44 -9.78
CA ILE A 500 5.49 -0.28 -9.77
C ILE A 500 5.08 0.76 -8.74
N GLU A 501 5.61 0.69 -7.51
CA GLU A 501 5.33 1.67 -6.45
C GLU A 501 5.71 3.09 -6.88
N TYR A 502 6.91 3.27 -7.43
CA TYR A 502 7.34 4.56 -7.98
C TYR A 502 6.40 5.08 -9.08
N GLN A 503 5.97 4.21 -10.00
CA GLN A 503 5.03 4.61 -11.05
C GLN A 503 3.65 4.95 -10.50
N GLN A 504 3.16 4.23 -9.47
CA GLN A 504 1.91 4.54 -8.80
C GLN A 504 1.95 5.91 -8.11
N GLU A 505 3.04 6.24 -7.41
CA GLU A 505 3.24 7.57 -6.82
C GLU A 505 3.23 8.68 -7.89
N GLN A 506 3.88 8.44 -9.03
CA GLN A 506 3.87 9.40 -10.15
C GLN A 506 2.49 9.58 -10.77
N ILE A 507 1.71 8.49 -10.89
CA ILE A 507 0.31 8.55 -11.34
C ILE A 507 -0.52 9.36 -10.36
N GLN A 508 -0.38 9.12 -9.05
CA GLN A 508 -1.07 9.85 -7.99
C GLN A 508 -0.76 11.35 -8.07
N LEU A 509 0.51 11.71 -8.20
CA LEU A 509 0.96 13.10 -8.28
C LEU A 509 0.42 13.81 -9.54
N LYS A 510 0.45 13.14 -10.70
CA LYS A 510 -0.15 13.67 -11.94
C LYS A 510 -1.67 13.75 -11.85
N SER A 511 -2.34 12.80 -11.20
CA SER A 511 -3.79 12.82 -10.99
C SER A 511 -4.19 14.06 -10.16
N ASN A 512 -3.47 14.34 -9.08
CA ASN A 512 -3.67 15.54 -8.27
C ASN A 512 -3.46 16.82 -9.10
N GLN A 513 -2.41 16.89 -9.93
CA GLN A 513 -2.18 18.04 -10.83
C GLN A 513 -3.33 18.24 -11.83
N VAL A 514 -3.87 17.16 -12.40
CA VAL A 514 -5.02 17.23 -13.31
C VAL A 514 -6.25 17.74 -12.58
N MET A 515 -6.48 17.28 -11.35
CA MET A 515 -7.59 17.75 -10.52
C MET A 515 -7.48 19.26 -10.23
N ASP A 516 -6.30 19.74 -9.82
CA ASP A 516 -6.06 21.17 -9.56
C ASP A 516 -6.26 22.03 -10.82
N LEU A 517 -5.79 21.55 -11.98
CA LEU A 517 -5.96 22.24 -13.25
C LEU A 517 -7.44 22.25 -13.70
N SER A 518 -8.15 21.15 -13.48
CA SER A 518 -9.59 21.05 -13.76
C SER A 518 -10.38 22.03 -12.90
N GLU A 519 -10.07 22.13 -11.61
CA GLU A 519 -10.72 23.08 -10.71
C GLU A 519 -10.43 24.53 -11.14
N LYS A 520 -9.17 24.86 -11.45
CA LYS A 520 -8.80 26.18 -11.98
C LYS A 520 -9.53 26.50 -13.28
N LEU A 521 -9.68 25.53 -14.18
CA LEU A 521 -10.41 25.68 -15.43
C LEU A 521 -11.89 25.96 -15.15
N GLN A 522 -12.52 25.23 -14.23
CA GLN A 522 -13.91 25.42 -13.84
C GLN A 522 -14.14 26.80 -13.20
N GLN A 523 -13.23 27.24 -12.31
CA GLN A 523 -13.26 28.59 -11.74
C GLN A 523 -13.14 29.68 -12.82
N LYS A 524 -12.23 29.53 -13.79
CA LYS A 524 -12.10 30.46 -14.91
C LYS A 524 -13.33 30.45 -15.81
N HIS A 525 -13.93 29.29 -16.04
CA HIS A 525 -15.17 29.17 -16.81
C HIS A 525 -16.34 29.89 -16.12
N ALA A 526 -16.49 29.73 -14.80
CA ALA A 526 -17.48 30.46 -14.01
C ALA A 526 -17.25 31.98 -14.06
N SER A 527 -15.99 32.43 -13.96
CA SER A 527 -15.63 33.84 -14.11
C SER A 527 -15.97 34.38 -15.50
N LEU A 528 -15.75 33.61 -16.57
CA LEU A 528 -16.10 33.99 -17.94
C LEU A 528 -17.61 34.16 -18.08
N ILE A 529 -18.40 33.21 -17.56
CA ILE A 529 -19.86 33.29 -17.55
C ILE A 529 -20.32 34.58 -16.83
N ASN A 530 -19.74 34.92 -15.70
CA ASN A 530 -20.07 36.16 -14.98
C ASN A 530 -19.74 37.41 -15.78
N ILE A 531 -18.56 37.48 -16.41
CA ILE A 531 -18.18 38.60 -17.28
C ILE A 531 -19.14 38.70 -18.48
N LYS A 532 -19.53 37.57 -19.08
CA LYS A 532 -20.50 37.55 -20.17
C LYS A 532 -21.85 38.14 -19.74
N LYS A 533 -22.37 37.74 -18.57
CA LYS A 533 -23.60 38.31 -17.99
C LYS A 533 -23.49 39.82 -17.76
N GLN A 534 -22.35 40.28 -17.21
CA GLN A 534 -22.09 41.71 -17.01
C GLN A 534 -22.06 42.48 -18.34
N LEU A 535 -21.45 41.91 -19.38
CA LEU A 535 -21.40 42.49 -20.72
C LEU A 535 -22.81 42.58 -21.34
N GLU A 536 -23.62 41.53 -21.22
CA GLU A 536 -25.01 41.52 -21.69
C GLU A 536 -25.85 42.59 -20.96
N ALA A 537 -25.68 42.74 -19.65
CA ALA A 537 -26.33 43.78 -18.86
C ALA A 537 -25.91 45.19 -19.33
N ALA A 538 -24.60 45.46 -19.45
CA ALA A 538 -24.08 46.73 -19.94
C ALA A 538 -24.53 47.04 -21.38
N HIS A 539 -24.63 46.01 -22.24
CA HIS A 539 -25.17 46.16 -23.59
C HIS A 539 -26.66 46.54 -23.55
N SER A 540 -27.46 45.90 -22.70
CA SER A 540 -28.88 46.25 -22.54
C SER A 540 -29.06 47.68 -22.03
N GLU A 541 -28.25 48.12 -21.07
CA GLU A 541 -28.23 49.49 -20.56
C GLU A 541 -27.86 50.49 -21.66
N LYS A 542 -26.79 50.22 -22.42
CA LYS A 542 -26.41 51.02 -23.60
C LYS A 542 -27.57 51.17 -24.59
N MET A 543 -28.32 50.10 -24.85
CA MET A 543 -29.47 50.15 -25.77
C MET A 543 -30.62 51.00 -25.22
N VAL A 544 -30.89 50.94 -23.92
CA VAL A 544 -31.89 51.81 -23.26
C VAL A 544 -31.45 53.27 -23.34
N LEU A 545 -30.21 53.58 -22.96
CA LEU A 545 -29.66 54.93 -23.02
C LEU A 545 -29.70 55.51 -24.45
N ARG A 546 -29.40 54.68 -25.46
CA ARG A 546 -29.49 55.10 -26.86
C ARG A 546 -30.92 55.48 -27.26
N ARG A 547 -31.93 54.69 -26.85
CA ARG A 547 -33.35 55.03 -27.09
C ARG A 547 -33.75 56.31 -26.37
N ASN A 548 -33.36 56.46 -25.10
CA ASN A 548 -33.66 57.67 -24.32
C ASN A 548 -33.04 58.92 -24.97
N LEU A 549 -31.81 58.82 -25.47
CA LEU A 549 -31.15 59.91 -26.20
C LEU A 549 -31.91 60.27 -27.48
N GLU A 550 -32.38 59.28 -28.23
CA GLU A 550 -33.19 59.49 -29.43
C GLU A 550 -34.52 60.19 -29.08
N THR A 551 -35.20 59.77 -28.02
CA THR A 551 -36.41 60.43 -27.51
C THR A 551 -36.14 61.87 -27.08
N CYS A 552 -35.11 62.14 -26.27
CA CYS A 552 -34.75 63.51 -25.89
C CYS A 552 -34.37 64.38 -27.10
N THR A 553 -33.75 63.79 -28.13
CA THR A 553 -33.43 64.49 -29.36
C THR A 553 -34.70 64.89 -30.11
N GLN A 554 -35.68 63.99 -30.24
CA GLN A 554 -36.98 64.27 -30.83
C GLN A 554 -37.76 65.32 -30.03
N GLU A 555 -37.77 65.23 -28.70
CA GLU A 555 -38.39 66.24 -27.83
C GLU A 555 -37.76 67.61 -28.02
N ARG A 556 -36.42 67.69 -28.08
CA ARG A 556 -35.71 68.94 -28.36
C ARG A 556 -36.12 69.53 -29.70
N ASP A 557 -36.23 68.71 -30.75
CA ASP A 557 -36.65 69.19 -32.07
C ASP A 557 -38.12 69.66 -32.05
N ASN A 558 -39.01 68.96 -31.33
CA ASN A 558 -40.39 69.39 -31.09
C ASN A 558 -40.44 70.74 -30.36
N PHE A 559 -39.64 70.93 -29.30
CA PHE A 559 -39.54 72.20 -28.61
C PHE A 559 -39.00 73.32 -29.51
N ARG A 560 -38.06 73.02 -30.41
CA ARG A 560 -37.54 73.98 -31.38
C ARG A 560 -38.62 74.43 -32.37
N ILE A 561 -39.46 73.52 -32.85
CA ILE A 561 -40.63 73.82 -33.70
C ILE A 561 -41.66 74.65 -32.92
N LEU A 562 -41.91 74.30 -31.66
CA LEU A 562 -42.84 75.05 -30.81
C LEU A 562 -42.32 76.47 -30.55
N GLN A 563 -41.01 76.62 -30.31
CA GLN A 563 -40.34 77.90 -30.13
C GLN A 563 -40.45 78.78 -31.38
N THR A 564 -40.23 78.24 -32.58
CA THR A 564 -40.38 79.02 -33.82
C THR A 564 -41.84 79.45 -34.04
N LYS A 565 -42.81 78.58 -33.78
CA LYS A 565 -44.24 78.90 -33.87
C LYS A 565 -44.65 80.00 -32.88
N THR A 566 -44.26 79.86 -31.62
CA THR A 566 -44.56 80.85 -30.58
C THR A 566 -43.86 82.17 -30.84
N ASN A 567 -42.59 82.18 -31.28
CA ASN A 567 -41.91 83.41 -31.70
C ASN A 567 -42.64 84.11 -32.86
N HIS A 568 -43.14 83.35 -33.84
CA HIS A 568 -43.92 83.94 -34.93
C HIS A 568 -45.23 84.56 -34.43
N GLN A 569 -45.94 83.88 -33.51
CA GLN A 569 -47.13 84.44 -32.86
C GLN A 569 -46.80 85.72 -32.08
N THR A 570 -45.71 85.72 -31.31
CA THR A 570 -45.23 86.91 -30.60
C THR A 570 -44.93 88.06 -31.56
N GLN A 571 -44.27 87.79 -32.70
CA GLN A 571 -44.00 88.81 -33.72
C GLN A 571 -45.28 89.36 -34.34
N GLN A 572 -46.25 88.49 -34.66
CA GLN A 572 -47.56 88.91 -35.18
C GLN A 572 -48.28 89.83 -34.19
N LEU A 573 -48.41 89.40 -32.92
CA LEU A 573 -49.03 90.19 -31.87
C LEU A 573 -48.28 91.52 -31.62
N THR A 574 -46.95 91.51 -31.69
CA THR A 574 -46.13 92.73 -31.57
C THR A 574 -46.43 93.71 -32.71
N ALA A 575 -46.55 93.21 -33.95
CA ALA A 575 -46.92 94.03 -35.10
C ALA A 575 -48.35 94.58 -34.99
N GLU A 576 -49.31 93.79 -34.51
CA GLU A 576 -50.67 94.24 -34.22
C GLU A 576 -50.70 95.34 -33.15
N ILE A 577 -49.95 95.16 -32.06
CA ILE A 577 -49.80 96.17 -31.02
C ILE A 577 -49.21 97.46 -31.61
N MET A 578 -48.17 97.37 -32.44
CA MET A 578 -47.60 98.54 -33.12
C MET A 578 -48.61 99.24 -34.05
N ALA A 579 -49.39 98.48 -34.83
CA ALA A 579 -50.42 99.03 -35.70
C ALA A 579 -51.52 99.75 -34.88
N ASN A 580 -51.94 99.14 -33.77
CA ASN A 580 -52.88 99.74 -32.84
C ASN A 580 -52.30 101.00 -32.18
N GLN A 581 -51.02 100.99 -31.80
CA GLN A 581 -50.34 102.15 -31.24
C GLN A 581 -50.31 103.30 -32.24
N ASN A 582 -49.99 103.03 -33.51
CA ASN A 582 -50.05 104.03 -34.59
C ASN A 582 -51.47 104.56 -34.84
N LYS A 583 -52.49 103.70 -34.70
CA LYS A 583 -53.88 104.13 -34.80
C LYS A 583 -54.27 105.04 -33.63
N ILE A 584 -53.85 104.70 -32.42
CA ILE A 584 -54.07 105.52 -31.21
C ILE A 584 -53.37 106.87 -31.36
N THR A 585 -52.12 106.92 -31.82
CA THR A 585 -51.42 108.20 -32.03
C THR A 585 -52.11 109.07 -33.09
N ASN A 586 -52.59 108.50 -34.20
CA ASN A 586 -53.36 109.22 -35.21
C ASN A 586 -54.69 109.78 -34.65
N LEU A 587 -55.41 108.97 -33.87
CA LEU A 587 -56.64 109.43 -33.20
C LEU A 587 -56.34 110.55 -32.19
N ASN A 588 -55.24 110.44 -31.43
CA ASN A 588 -54.81 111.50 -30.52
C ASN A 588 -54.50 112.81 -31.26
N LEU A 589 -53.79 112.75 -32.41
CA LEU A 589 -53.56 113.94 -33.25
C LEU A 589 -54.87 114.55 -33.77
N GLN A 590 -55.85 113.72 -34.13
CA GLN A 590 -57.17 114.19 -34.54
C GLN A 590 -57.91 114.87 -33.39
N ILE A 591 -57.85 114.30 -32.18
CA ILE A 591 -58.40 114.90 -30.96
C ILE A 591 -57.73 116.25 -30.68
N GLU A 592 -56.41 116.37 -30.81
CA GLU A 592 -55.69 117.63 -30.64
C GLU A 592 -56.17 118.71 -31.64
N ARG A 593 -56.33 118.35 -32.92
CA ARG A 593 -56.88 119.26 -33.93
C ARG A 593 -58.28 119.75 -33.56
N LEU A 594 -59.18 118.82 -33.24
CA LEU A 594 -60.55 119.17 -32.82
C LEU A 594 -60.58 120.03 -31.55
N ASN A 595 -59.65 119.79 -30.61
CA ASN A 595 -59.51 120.63 -29.42
C ASN A 595 -59.01 122.04 -29.75
N ASN A 596 -58.14 122.20 -30.74
CA ASN A 596 -57.72 123.52 -31.22
C ASN A 596 -58.86 124.25 -31.93
N ASP A 597 -59.58 123.58 -32.84
CA ASP A 597 -60.76 124.15 -33.51
C ASP A 597 -61.81 124.58 -32.47
N LYS A 598 -62.03 123.75 -31.44
CA LYS A 598 -62.92 124.10 -30.31
C LYS A 598 -62.45 125.36 -29.58
N LYS A 599 -61.15 125.50 -29.28
CA LYS A 599 -60.60 126.70 -28.62
C LYS A 599 -60.74 127.93 -29.51
N GLU A 600 -60.49 127.79 -30.82
CA GLU A 600 -60.61 128.86 -31.79
C GLU A 600 -62.07 129.34 -31.89
N LEU A 601 -63.02 128.42 -32.07
CA LEU A 601 -64.46 128.73 -32.03
C LEU A 601 -64.91 129.33 -30.69
N GLN A 602 -64.37 128.87 -29.56
CA GLN A 602 -64.63 129.49 -28.25
C GLN A 602 -64.12 130.94 -28.20
N SER A 603 -62.96 131.22 -28.81
CA SER A 603 -62.41 132.58 -28.89
C SER A 603 -63.24 133.48 -29.82
N GLU A 604 -63.70 132.96 -30.96
CA GLU A 604 -64.60 133.65 -31.87
C GLU A 604 -65.94 133.97 -31.20
N LEU A 605 -66.52 132.99 -30.48
CA LEU A 605 -67.74 133.17 -29.71
C LEU A 605 -67.57 134.31 -28.70
N LYS A 606 -66.49 134.30 -27.92
CA LYS A 606 -66.20 135.35 -26.93
C LYS A 606 -66.02 136.72 -27.59
N ASN A 607 -65.39 136.79 -28.76
CA ASN A 607 -65.28 138.02 -29.53
C ASN A 607 -66.65 138.53 -30.02
N LYS A 608 -67.52 137.63 -30.51
CA LYS A 608 -68.89 137.97 -30.91
C LYS A 608 -69.72 138.41 -29.71
N GLU A 609 -69.62 137.76 -28.56
CA GLU A 609 -70.26 138.17 -27.30
C GLU A 609 -69.83 139.59 -26.88
N ASN A 610 -68.54 139.90 -26.95
CA ASN A 610 -68.01 141.24 -26.66
C ASN A 610 -68.56 142.30 -27.63
N LEU A 611 -68.62 141.98 -28.93
CA LEU A 611 -69.21 142.88 -29.94
C LEU A 611 -70.69 143.12 -29.67
N LEU A 612 -71.44 142.06 -29.34
CA LEU A 612 -72.86 142.13 -29.01
C LEU A 612 -73.10 142.98 -27.74
N ALA A 613 -72.22 142.85 -26.74
CA ALA A 613 -72.24 143.69 -25.54
C ALA A 613 -71.96 145.17 -25.87
N SER A 614 -71.03 145.46 -26.79
CA SER A 614 -70.77 146.83 -27.28
C SER A 614 -72.00 147.43 -27.96
N VAL A 615 -72.58 146.73 -28.94
CA VAL A 615 -73.77 147.20 -29.66
C VAL A 615 -74.96 147.41 -28.71
N ARG A 616 -75.12 146.54 -27.71
CA ARG A 616 -76.14 146.73 -26.65
C ARG A 616 -75.89 148.00 -25.83
N ARG A 617 -74.64 148.39 -25.57
CA ARG A 617 -74.29 149.64 -24.87
C ARG A 617 -74.66 150.85 -25.75
N ASP A 618 -74.27 150.84 -27.02
CA ASP A 618 -74.58 151.91 -27.98
C ASP A 618 -76.10 152.11 -28.12
N LEU A 619 -76.87 151.01 -28.16
CA LEU A 619 -78.32 151.06 -28.25
C LEU A 619 -78.98 151.65 -26.99
N ARG A 620 -78.41 151.44 -25.81
CA ARG A 620 -78.86 152.11 -24.57
C ARG A 620 -78.57 153.60 -24.62
N GLU A 621 -77.38 154.01 -25.06
CA GLU A 621 -77.05 155.42 -25.22
C GLU A 621 -77.99 156.11 -26.21
N MET A 622 -78.29 155.47 -27.35
CA MET A 622 -79.25 156.00 -28.31
C MET A 622 -80.67 156.13 -27.74
N LYS A 623 -81.11 155.17 -26.92
CA LYS A 623 -82.40 155.30 -26.19
C LYS A 623 -82.42 156.49 -25.26
N THR A 624 -81.37 156.70 -24.45
CA THR A 624 -81.30 157.86 -23.54
C THR A 624 -81.28 159.20 -24.27
N LYS A 625 -80.58 159.28 -25.42
CA LYS A 625 -80.62 160.48 -26.28
C LYS A 625 -82.04 160.74 -26.82
N ASN A 626 -82.75 159.68 -27.20
CA ASN A 626 -84.12 159.79 -27.72
C ASN A 626 -85.11 160.24 -26.63
N GLU A 627 -84.99 159.71 -25.41
CA GLU A 627 -85.79 160.14 -24.24
C GLU A 627 -85.53 161.62 -23.90
N ASN A 628 -84.29 162.08 -23.98
CA ASN A 628 -83.94 163.48 -23.75
C ASN A 628 -84.56 164.40 -24.82
N LEU A 629 -84.53 164.01 -26.09
CA LEU A 629 -85.17 164.78 -27.17
C LEU A 629 -86.69 164.86 -26.99
N LEU A 630 -87.33 163.75 -26.59
CA LEU A 630 -88.77 163.74 -26.29
C LEU A 630 -89.14 164.67 -25.13
N LYS A 631 -88.31 164.75 -24.07
CA LYS A 631 -88.51 165.73 -22.99
C LYS A 631 -88.44 167.17 -23.48
N THR A 632 -87.46 167.51 -24.32
CA THR A 632 -87.33 168.86 -24.86
C THR A 632 -88.55 169.26 -25.69
N ILE A 633 -89.07 168.34 -26.51
CA ILE A 633 -90.30 168.56 -27.29
C ILE A 633 -91.49 168.85 -26.37
N HIS A 634 -91.65 168.06 -25.30
CA HIS A 634 -92.73 168.26 -24.34
C HIS A 634 -92.65 169.62 -23.62
N ASP A 635 -91.45 170.04 -23.23
CA ASP A 635 -91.23 171.34 -22.59
C ASP A 635 -91.55 172.51 -23.54
N ASP A 636 -91.26 172.36 -24.83
CA ASP A 636 -91.57 173.37 -25.84
C ASP A 636 -93.06 173.43 -26.17
N GLU A 637 -93.78 172.30 -26.21
CA GLU A 637 -95.25 172.27 -26.30
C GLU A 637 -95.93 173.04 -25.14
N LEU A 638 -95.40 172.87 -23.92
CA LEU A 638 -95.86 173.56 -22.71
C LEU A 638 -95.64 175.08 -22.79
N LYS A 639 -94.53 175.54 -23.38
CA LYS A 639 -94.28 176.97 -23.63
C LYS A 639 -95.23 177.53 -24.67
N PHE A 640 -95.52 176.79 -25.75
CA PHE A 640 -96.47 177.23 -26.77
C PHE A 640 -97.89 177.38 -26.21
N MET A 641 -98.32 176.45 -25.35
CA MET A 641 -99.61 176.54 -24.64
C MET A 641 -99.72 177.83 -23.80
N LYS A 642 -98.68 178.18 -23.04
CA LYS A 642 -98.65 179.42 -22.22
C LYS A 642 -98.69 180.69 -23.05
N MET A 643 -97.90 180.77 -24.12
CA MET A 643 -97.93 181.92 -25.04
C MET A 643 -99.30 182.07 -25.72
N SER A 644 -99.99 180.96 -26.03
CA SER A 644 -101.33 181.00 -26.61
C SER A 644 -102.36 181.62 -25.64
N THR A 645 -102.29 181.31 -24.34
CA THR A 645 -103.22 181.86 -23.34
C THR A 645 -103.01 183.36 -23.11
N GLU A 646 -101.76 183.83 -23.08
CA GLU A 646 -101.43 185.27 -22.94
C GLU A 646 -101.91 186.10 -24.15
N LEU A 647 -101.89 185.52 -25.35
CA LEU A 647 -102.39 186.15 -26.58
C LEU A 647 -103.91 186.34 -26.61
N ASP A 648 -104.67 185.44 -25.98
CA ASP A 648 -106.13 185.56 -25.89
C ASP A 648 -106.56 186.57 -24.80
N GLU A 649 -105.78 186.73 -23.73
CA GLU A 649 -106.02 187.77 -22.72
C GLU A 649 -105.76 189.17 -23.27
N THR A 650 -104.66 189.37 -24.00
CA THR A 650 -104.37 190.64 -24.69
C THR A 650 -105.42 191.00 -25.75
N ARG A 651 -106.04 190.01 -26.40
CA ARG A 651 -107.20 190.23 -27.30
C ARG A 651 -108.45 190.72 -26.57
N LYS A 652 -108.74 190.19 -25.37
CA LYS A 652 -109.89 190.61 -24.55
C LYS A 652 -109.72 192.05 -24.05
N GLU A 653 -108.51 192.42 -23.62
CA GLU A 653 -108.19 193.79 -23.20
C GLU A 653 -108.32 194.79 -24.37
N LYS A 654 -107.82 194.43 -25.56
CA LYS A 654 -107.98 195.26 -26.77
C LYS A 654 -109.45 195.53 -27.10
N ASN A 655 -110.30 194.51 -27.02
CA ASN A 655 -111.73 194.63 -27.32
C ASN A 655 -112.47 195.52 -26.28
N LEU A 656 -112.08 195.45 -25.01
CA LEU A 656 -112.66 196.28 -23.94
C LEU A 656 -112.31 197.77 -24.11
N ILE A 657 -111.06 198.07 -24.49
CA ILE A 657 -110.59 199.42 -24.78
C ILE A 657 -111.33 200.00 -26.00
N GLY A 658 -111.53 199.20 -27.05
CA GLY A 658 -112.31 199.60 -28.24
C GLY A 658 -113.74 199.99 -27.90
N LEU A 659 -114.41 199.27 -27.00
CA LEU A 659 -115.78 199.55 -26.59
C LEU A 659 -115.89 200.82 -25.72
N GLN A 660 -114.88 201.09 -24.87
CA GLN A 660 -114.81 202.30 -24.05
C GLN A 660 -114.58 203.56 -24.91
N MET A 661 -113.82 203.47 -26.00
CA MET A 661 -113.61 204.58 -26.93
C MET A 661 -114.89 205.02 -27.65
N VAL A 662 -115.73 204.08 -28.08
CA VAL A 662 -117.00 204.38 -28.77
C VAL A 662 -117.96 205.12 -27.84
N ARG A 663 -118.11 204.64 -26.59
CA ARG A 663 -118.94 205.33 -25.57
C ARG A 663 -118.47 206.75 -25.27
N ARG A 664 -117.15 206.98 -25.24
CA ARG A 664 -116.58 208.31 -25.00
C ARG A 664 -116.81 209.28 -26.17
N ASN A 665 -116.81 208.77 -27.40
CA ASN A 665 -117.12 209.58 -28.59
C ASN A 665 -118.61 209.95 -28.65
N ASP A 666 -119.51 209.03 -28.27
CA ASP A 666 -120.94 209.31 -28.23
C ASP A 666 -121.29 210.38 -27.15
N GLU A 667 -120.62 210.35 -25.99
CA GLU A 667 -120.74 211.41 -24.97
C GLU A 667 -120.27 212.78 -25.47
N ILE A 668 -119.20 212.83 -26.27
CA ILE A 668 -118.69 214.09 -26.84
C ILE A 668 -119.69 214.71 -27.82
N VAL A 669 -120.39 213.88 -28.61
CA VAL A 669 -121.42 214.35 -29.54
C VAL A 669 -122.62 214.94 -28.78
N VAL A 670 -123.08 214.26 -27.72
CA VAL A 670 -124.17 214.76 -26.86
C VAL A 670 -123.81 216.07 -26.14
N LEU A 671 -122.53 216.25 -25.76
CA LEU A 671 -122.07 217.50 -25.15
C LEU A 671 -121.99 218.66 -26.15
N ARG A 672 -121.66 218.40 -27.43
CA ARG A 672 -121.69 219.44 -28.48
C ARG A 672 -123.12 219.89 -28.80
N ASP A 673 -124.08 218.98 -28.82
CA ASP A 673 -125.49 219.32 -29.07
C ASP A 673 -126.12 220.11 -27.90
N LYS A 674 -125.68 219.84 -26.66
CA LYS A 674 -126.09 220.66 -25.50
C LYS A 674 -125.55 222.09 -25.55
N LEU A 675 -124.34 222.29 -26.08
CA LEU A 675 -123.72 223.62 -26.20
C LEU A 675 -124.41 224.47 -27.28
N SER A 676 -124.86 223.82 -28.37
CA SER A 676 -125.67 224.42 -29.43
C SER A 676 -127.04 224.93 -28.92
N ASN A 677 -127.68 224.15 -28.03
CA ASN A 677 -128.98 224.51 -27.45
C ASN A 677 -128.90 225.61 -26.38
N THR A 678 -127.78 225.76 -25.68
CA THR A 678 -127.59 226.86 -24.71
C THR A 678 -127.25 228.19 -25.36
N GLN A 679 -126.63 228.20 -26.53
CA GLN A 679 -126.34 229.44 -27.25
C GLN A 679 -127.61 230.00 -27.92
N THR A 680 -128.50 229.14 -28.40
CA THR A 680 -129.82 229.51 -28.95
C THR A 680 -130.85 229.93 -27.88
N ALA A 681 -130.67 229.50 -26.62
CA ALA A 681 -131.45 230.03 -25.49
C ALA A 681 -130.99 231.44 -25.05
N LEU A 682 -129.74 231.82 -25.33
CA LEU A 682 -129.21 233.16 -25.03
C LEU A 682 -129.61 234.22 -26.06
N ASP A 683 -130.13 233.82 -27.22
CA ASP A 683 -130.76 234.74 -28.17
C ASP A 683 -132.14 235.27 -27.71
N GLN A 684 -132.72 234.84 -26.58
CA GLN A 684 -134.15 235.13 -26.28
C GLN A 684 -134.45 235.93 -25.00
N GLY A 685 -133.43 236.33 -24.21
CA GLY A 685 -133.64 236.90 -22.86
C GLY A 685 -133.51 238.42 -22.69
N ALA A 686 -132.73 239.14 -23.50
CA ALA A 686 -132.30 240.50 -23.13
C ALA A 686 -132.74 241.64 -24.08
N GLU A 687 -133.62 241.37 -25.04
CA GLU A 687 -134.24 242.41 -25.89
C GLU A 687 -135.71 242.70 -25.53
N LYS A 688 -136.25 242.11 -24.45
CA LYS A 688 -137.67 242.24 -24.05
C LYS A 688 -137.92 242.62 -22.57
N SER A 689 -137.09 243.53 -22.05
CA SER A 689 -137.44 244.37 -20.88
C SER A 689 -137.13 245.85 -21.16
N LEU A 690 -137.53 246.34 -22.34
CA LEU A 690 -137.83 247.75 -22.51
C LEU A 690 -139.23 248.02 -21.93
N LEU A 691 -139.24 248.85 -20.88
CA LEU A 691 -140.27 249.86 -20.61
C LEU A 691 -141.72 249.40 -20.41
N LEU A 692 -142.09 249.17 -19.14
CA LEU A 692 -143.39 249.54 -18.51
C LEU A 692 -143.32 248.98 -17.08
N LYS A 693 -143.37 249.69 -15.96
CA LYS A 693 -143.96 250.97 -15.55
C LYS A 693 -143.13 251.40 -14.34
N SER A 694 -142.31 252.44 -14.43
CA SER A 694 -142.73 253.84 -14.26
C SER A 694 -143.79 254.01 -13.18
N SER A 695 -143.30 254.58 -12.07
CA SER A 695 -144.04 255.44 -11.16
C SER A 695 -145.04 254.75 -10.24
N LEU A 696 -144.65 254.66 -8.96
CA LEU A 696 -145.30 255.31 -7.82
C LEU A 696 -145.07 254.43 -6.57
N LEU A 697 -144.56 254.90 -5.46
CA LEU A 697 -144.13 256.23 -5.10
C LEU A 697 -143.51 256.14 -3.70
N LEU A 698 -142.48 256.95 -3.50
CA LEU A 698 -142.31 257.79 -2.32
C LEU A 698 -141.91 257.15 -0.97
N THR A 699 -140.72 257.62 -0.57
CA THR A 699 -140.36 258.13 0.76
C THR A 699 -140.28 257.12 1.89
N ARG A 700 -139.21 257.08 2.67
CA ARG A 700 -138.47 258.20 3.28
C ARG A 700 -137.28 257.52 3.97
N VAL A 701 -136.08 258.07 4.07
CA VAL A 701 -135.65 259.18 4.95
C VAL A 701 -134.16 259.34 4.58
N CYS A 702 -133.75 260.49 4.04
CA CYS A 702 -133.02 261.53 4.79
C CYS A 702 -131.84 261.04 5.64
N ARG A 703 -130.75 261.80 5.58
CA ARG A 703 -129.71 261.95 6.62
C ARG A 703 -128.80 260.74 6.80
N SER A 704 -127.50 260.85 7.05
CA SER A 704 -126.51 261.93 7.17
C SER A 704 -125.19 261.18 7.46
N ASN A 705 -124.06 261.89 7.40
CA ASN A 705 -123.00 261.88 8.43
C ASN A 705 -123.47 261.27 9.77
N SER A 706 -122.69 260.51 10.53
CA SER A 706 -121.25 260.63 10.82
C SER A 706 -120.80 259.27 11.35
N ILE A 707 -119.54 258.86 11.24
CA ILE A 707 -118.31 259.64 11.42
C ILE A 707 -117.44 259.57 10.18
#